data_AF-I2GJT9-F1
#
_entry.id   AF-I2GJT9-F1
#
_cell.length_a   1.000
_cell.length_b   1.000
_cell.length_c   1.000
_cell.angle_alpha   90.00
_cell.angle_beta   90.00
_cell.angle_gamma   90.00
#
_symmetry.space_group_name_H-M   'P 1'
#
loop_
_entity.id
_entity.type
_entity.pdbx_description
1 polymer ?
#
loop_
_entity_poly.entity_id
_entity_poly.type
_entity_poly.pdbx_seq_one_letter_code
_entity_poly.pdbx_strand_id
1 'polypeptide(L)'
;MRNVFRIDTIEVDCWTLELTGPDGVRHKLEPKIIALLHYLATRQGELVSKDELLQQVWPDVIVSDDTLHQIISKIRRLASERFPGQIRIETVKKRGYRLTSPVEWITHTPESDTLVSHQPVLEPVEQPVGLQPARLFRYPWMLGLLLVALVIGGGVALWGREQATPARPEIITAVSLPGEELWADASSDGTRLVFAKDGYGARHPVGKSLYVSSFPGGVPIQITHPAPGCKDLFPVWSPDNRFVYFIRILSESSAAVCRMPVDRWQDVQQLYRLASPYLIGVDIHPNGKSMVYAYRLSPEQPYRIYSLALDTFVEEQLSTPPAGVTGDMYPRFSPDGTQISFKQQLTAGNERLYTLELANRQVRPLTQTYPAISGSSWHSNGRRVIFGASLAGKSNLWSVDVPLASTDTPALILSTGANLFNPIIAGPWLVFEQYEADRNLQRVPLGRPEEAQHLFPHQPGRQYGKGRFLDNGRRVVYVSNEHDSPEVWIRSTTDDSPPKRLTDFRCQSIRHLAISPDERWVVIDVQGTVGSCFVRVHLTSGAVDTLLADRQLNAFPTYHPSGQYLVYSTLRQGRWELSRLWLDKKRESEPLGVEGFVSQFSSDGTELLFTGKGRSGLWKVQVGQWKAITAVCPDLSPLDESGWVLTSTGIVRVRRTTRGAQLVLDSPKANRRRVLLDSLTYLPNDGLCYDETSHQVLFTVPLNPQSDLKAIRL
;
A
#
# COMPACT_ATOMS: atom_id res chain seq x y z
N MET A 1 20.83 8.00 17.86
CA MET A 1 21.01 8.22 19.31
C MET A 1 19.64 8.55 19.89
N ARG A 2 19.23 7.92 21.00
CA ARG A 2 17.99 8.28 21.70
C ARG A 2 18.21 9.67 22.32
N ASN A 3 17.48 10.69 21.87
CA ASN A 3 17.52 12.01 22.48
C ASN A 3 16.63 11.99 23.72
N VAL A 4 17.19 11.53 24.84
CA VAL A 4 16.55 11.59 26.15
C VAL A 4 17.23 12.70 26.95
N PHE A 5 16.44 13.58 27.53
CA PHE A 5 16.94 14.64 28.39
C PHE A 5 16.05 14.79 29.61
N ARG A 6 16.62 15.26 30.71
CA ARG A 6 15.93 15.47 31.97
C ARG A 6 15.76 16.96 32.21
N ILE A 7 14.52 17.42 32.43
CA ILE A 7 14.23 18.77 32.93
C ILE A 7 13.99 18.66 34.43
N ASP A 8 14.89 19.19 35.25
CA ASP A 8 14.86 19.02 36.71
C ASP A 8 14.82 17.52 37.09
N THR A 9 13.68 16.98 37.54
CA THR A 9 13.50 15.55 37.84
C THR A 9 12.62 14.80 36.83
N ILE A 10 12.21 15.43 35.73
CA ILE A 10 11.34 14.83 34.71
C ILE A 10 12.18 14.35 33.53
N GLU A 11 12.07 13.07 33.20
CA GLU A 11 12.71 12.51 32.01
C GLU A 11 11.81 12.69 30.79
N VAL A 12 12.38 13.25 29.71
CA VAL A 12 11.72 13.49 28.43
C VAL A 12 12.36 12.59 27.38
N ASP A 13 11.59 11.63 26.86
CA ASP A 13 12.02 10.77 25.75
C ASP A 13 11.37 11.26 24.45
N CYS A 14 12.19 11.86 23.59
CA CYS A 14 11.74 12.39 22.30
C CYS A 14 11.30 11.31 21.31
N TRP A 15 11.68 10.05 21.53
CA TRP A 15 11.42 8.92 20.64
C TRP A 15 10.09 8.22 20.98
N THR A 16 9.83 7.98 22.27
CA THR A 16 8.58 7.36 22.72
C THR A 16 7.43 8.37 22.85
N LEU A 17 7.75 9.67 22.81
CA LEU A 17 6.86 10.79 23.05
C LEU A 17 6.30 10.82 24.47
N GLU A 18 7.11 10.47 25.47
CA GLU A 18 6.71 10.33 26.87
C GLU A 18 7.48 11.27 27.80
N LEU A 19 6.78 11.84 28.80
CA LEU A 19 7.37 12.43 30.00
C LEU A 19 7.22 11.44 31.16
N THR A 20 8.30 11.16 31.87
CA THR A 20 8.29 10.31 33.09
C THR A 20 8.57 11.17 34.30
N GLY A 21 7.63 11.18 35.25
CA GLY A 21 7.78 11.88 36.53
C GLY A 21 8.70 11.18 37.52
N PRO A 22 9.02 11.82 38.66
CA PRO A 22 9.80 11.21 39.75
C PRO A 22 9.12 9.99 40.38
N ASP A 23 7.80 9.91 40.25
CA ASP A 23 6.94 8.80 40.67
C ASP A 23 6.96 7.60 39.69
N GLY A 24 7.68 7.73 38.56
CA GLY A 24 7.76 6.71 37.51
C GLY A 24 6.54 6.65 36.60
N VAL A 25 5.57 7.56 36.76
CA VAL A 25 4.36 7.60 35.93
C VAL A 25 4.70 8.23 34.57
N ARG A 26 4.32 7.53 33.49
CA ARG A 26 4.57 7.95 32.12
C ARG A 26 3.38 8.67 31.52
N HIS A 27 3.63 9.82 30.89
CA HIS A 27 2.63 10.66 30.25
C HIS A 27 2.96 10.84 28.77
N LYS A 28 2.12 10.29 27.90
CA LYS A 28 2.26 10.42 26.44
C LYS A 28 1.80 11.80 25.97
N LEU A 29 2.58 12.45 25.13
CA LEU A 29 2.32 13.81 24.63
C LEU A 29 2.19 13.87 23.10
N GLU A 30 1.57 14.95 22.64
CA GLU A 30 1.52 15.29 21.21
C GLU A 30 2.95 15.59 20.69
N PRO A 31 3.32 15.17 19.47
CA PRO A 31 4.65 15.36 18.91
C PRO A 31 5.15 16.81 18.94
N LYS A 32 4.26 17.78 18.70
CA LYS A 32 4.60 19.21 18.69
C LYS A 32 4.91 19.78 20.08
N ILE A 33 4.34 19.20 21.14
CA ILE A 33 4.68 19.56 22.52
C ILE A 33 6.13 19.15 22.81
N ILE A 34 6.50 17.93 22.42
CA ILE A 34 7.85 17.39 22.64
C ILE A 34 8.88 18.09 21.76
N ALA A 35 8.56 18.37 20.49
CA ALA A 35 9.44 19.14 19.62
C ALA A 35 9.73 20.53 20.19
N LEU A 36 8.72 21.22 20.73
CA LEU A 36 8.89 22.53 21.35
C LEU A 36 9.71 22.46 22.65
N LEU A 37 9.45 21.45 23.50
CA LEU A 37 10.22 21.23 24.74
C LEU A 37 11.69 20.87 24.44
N HIS A 38 11.93 19.97 23.48
CA HIS A 38 13.27 19.58 23.04
C HIS A 38 14.04 20.79 22.51
N TYR A 39 13.42 21.62 21.66
CA TYR A 39 14.07 22.80 21.11
C TYR A 39 14.37 23.87 22.17
N LEU A 40 13.47 24.07 23.14
CA LEU A 40 13.75 24.95 24.28
C LEU A 40 14.83 24.37 25.22
N ALA A 41 14.93 23.04 25.31
CA ALA A 41 15.92 22.35 26.14
C ALA A 41 17.33 22.37 25.53
N THR A 42 17.47 22.29 24.21
CA THR A 42 18.78 22.49 23.54
C THR A 42 19.30 23.92 23.69
N ARG A 43 18.41 24.87 23.95
CA ARG A 43 18.66 26.30 24.17
C ARG A 43 18.38 26.71 25.62
N GLN A 44 18.60 25.81 26.58
CA GLN A 44 18.27 26.03 27.98
C GLN A 44 18.84 27.37 28.51
N GLY A 45 18.00 28.20 29.11
CA GLY A 45 18.37 29.52 29.62
C GLY A 45 18.46 30.64 28.57
N GLU A 46 18.48 30.33 27.26
CA GLU A 46 18.51 31.31 26.19
C GLU A 46 17.10 31.84 25.85
N LEU A 47 17.02 33.09 25.36
CA LEU A 47 15.76 33.62 24.84
C LEU A 47 15.61 33.19 23.37
N VAL A 48 14.61 32.35 23.09
CA VAL A 48 14.29 31.92 21.73
C VAL A 48 13.13 32.75 21.20
N SER A 49 13.29 33.31 19.99
CA SER A 49 12.27 34.17 19.40
C SER A 49 11.04 33.40 18.95
N LYS A 50 9.89 34.08 18.82
CA LYS A 50 8.67 33.43 18.31
C LYS A 50 8.85 32.90 16.88
N ASP A 51 9.43 33.72 15.99
CA ASP A 51 9.64 33.35 14.59
C ASP A 51 10.56 32.14 14.46
N GLU A 52 11.61 32.06 15.29
CA GLU A 52 12.51 30.91 15.34
C GLU A 52 11.80 29.64 15.84
N LEU A 53 10.99 29.74 16.90
CA LEU A 53 10.20 28.61 17.39
C LEU A 53 9.18 28.13 16.34
N LEU A 54 8.55 29.07 15.62
CA LEU A 54 7.62 28.76 14.54
C LEU A 54 8.34 28.04 13.38
N GLN A 55 9.48 28.56 12.93
CA GLN A 55 10.27 27.96 11.84
C GLN A 55 10.85 26.60 12.21
N GLN A 56 11.29 26.39 13.45
CA GLN A 56 11.99 25.16 13.84
C GLN A 56 11.02 24.04 14.24
N VAL A 57 9.89 24.38 14.86
CA VAL A 57 8.87 23.40 15.25
C VAL A 57 7.82 23.19 14.14
N TRP A 58 7.62 24.16 13.25
CA TRP A 58 6.74 24.07 12.08
C TRP A 58 7.41 24.57 10.78
N PRO A 59 8.50 23.91 10.32
CA PRO A 59 9.23 24.34 9.12
C PRO A 59 8.38 24.37 7.84
N ASP A 60 7.36 23.50 7.76
CA ASP A 60 6.59 23.26 6.52
C ASP A 60 5.12 23.68 6.59
N VAL A 61 4.72 24.42 7.64
CA VAL A 61 3.32 24.85 7.84
C VAL A 61 3.28 26.31 8.26
N ILE A 62 2.53 27.15 7.53
CA ILE A 62 2.25 28.52 7.95
C ILE A 62 1.27 28.47 9.12
N VAL A 63 1.78 28.65 10.33
CA VAL A 63 1.00 28.69 11.57
C VAL A 63 1.03 30.10 12.15
N SER A 64 -0.08 30.52 12.77
CA SER A 64 -0.15 31.80 13.47
C SER A 64 0.50 31.73 14.86
N ASP A 65 0.83 32.88 15.42
CA ASP A 65 1.27 33.06 16.81
C ASP A 65 0.37 32.35 17.83
N ASP A 66 -0.93 32.24 17.54
CA ASP A 66 -1.91 31.60 18.41
C ASP A 66 -1.62 30.11 18.62
N THR A 67 -1.13 29.41 17.59
CA THR A 67 -0.74 28.00 17.71
C THR A 67 0.41 27.84 18.70
N LEU A 68 1.41 28.72 18.66
CA LEU A 68 2.52 28.72 19.61
C LEU A 68 2.04 29.03 21.04
N HIS A 69 1.14 30.02 21.20
CA HIS A 69 0.53 30.32 22.50
C HIS A 69 -0.27 29.13 23.06
N GLN A 70 -1.02 28.41 22.22
CA GLN A 70 -1.77 27.22 22.64
C GLN A 70 -0.87 26.10 23.13
N ILE A 71 0.22 25.78 22.40
CA ILE A 71 1.15 24.72 22.82
C ILE A 71 1.89 25.12 24.11
N ILE A 72 2.37 26.36 24.23
CA ILE A 72 2.99 26.84 25.48
C ILE A 72 1.98 26.76 26.64
N SER A 73 0.72 27.08 26.41
CA SER A 73 -0.33 26.99 27.42
C SER A 73 -0.60 25.53 27.83
N LYS A 74 -0.64 24.59 26.87
CA LYS A 74 -0.74 23.15 27.15
C LYS A 74 0.44 22.66 28.00
N ILE A 75 1.67 23.05 27.66
CA ILE A 75 2.87 22.69 28.43
C ILE A 75 2.78 23.24 29.86
N ARG A 76 2.44 24.51 30.02
CA ARG A 76 2.32 25.14 31.35
C ARG A 76 1.24 24.49 32.20
N ARG A 77 0.10 24.15 31.59
CA ARG A 77 -0.99 23.45 32.27
C ARG A 77 -0.54 22.08 32.74
N LEU A 78 0.06 21.28 31.86
CA LEU A 78 0.63 19.98 32.19
C LEU A 78 1.65 20.09 33.33
N ALA A 79 2.57 21.05 33.24
CA ALA A 79 3.56 21.33 34.27
C ALA A 79 2.90 21.72 35.60
N SER A 80 1.86 22.56 35.60
CA SER A 80 1.17 22.95 36.84
C SER A 80 0.35 21.83 37.49
N GLU A 81 -0.30 20.98 36.69
CA GLU A 81 -1.18 19.92 37.20
C GLU A 81 -0.41 18.69 37.66
N ARG A 82 0.74 18.39 37.04
CA ARG A 82 1.47 17.13 37.26
C ARG A 82 2.88 17.31 37.81
N PHE A 83 3.55 18.43 37.48
CA PHE A 83 4.96 18.65 37.84
C PHE A 83 5.21 20.07 38.38
N PRO A 84 4.49 20.46 39.45
CA PRO A 84 4.44 21.85 39.91
C PRO A 84 5.84 22.37 40.20
N GLY A 85 6.24 23.42 39.48
CA GLY A 85 7.51 24.10 39.66
C GLY A 85 8.73 23.49 38.97
N GLN A 86 8.60 22.36 38.26
CA GLN A 86 9.74 21.67 37.61
C GLN A 86 9.98 22.16 36.17
N ILE A 87 8.94 22.33 35.34
CA ILE A 87 9.06 22.93 33.99
C ILE A 87 8.65 24.39 34.04
N ARG A 88 9.63 25.30 33.95
CA ARG A 88 9.43 26.76 34.01
C ARG A 88 9.78 27.37 32.67
N ILE A 89 8.75 27.74 31.92
CA ILE A 89 8.90 28.49 30.67
C ILE A 89 8.47 29.94 30.94
N GLU A 90 9.42 30.87 30.86
CA GLU A 90 9.20 32.30 30.99
C GLU A 90 8.78 32.92 29.65
N THR A 91 7.81 33.84 29.66
CA THR A 91 7.47 34.64 28.48
C THR A 91 8.14 36.00 28.57
N VAL A 92 9.03 36.30 27.64
CA VAL A 92 9.61 37.64 27.49
C VAL A 92 8.72 38.43 26.52
N LYS A 93 8.00 39.41 27.06
CA LYS A 93 6.99 40.19 26.32
C LYS A 93 7.53 40.67 24.96
N LYS A 94 6.77 40.40 23.90
CA LYS A 94 7.05 40.77 22.50
C LYS A 94 8.36 40.21 21.91
N ARG A 95 9.05 39.30 22.59
CA ARG A 95 10.33 38.73 22.10
C ARG A 95 10.28 37.22 21.93
N GLY A 96 9.73 36.47 22.88
CA GLY A 96 9.67 35.01 22.79
C GLY A 96 9.59 34.29 24.13
N TYR A 97 10.21 33.11 24.19
CA TYR A 97 10.15 32.21 25.35
C TYR A 97 11.54 31.73 25.78
N ARG A 98 11.65 31.40 27.06
CA ARG A 98 12.88 30.87 27.67
C ARG A 98 12.54 29.75 28.63
N LEU A 99 13.20 28.60 28.51
CA LEU A 99 13.14 27.54 29.51
C LEU A 99 14.18 27.84 30.59
N THR A 100 13.74 28.10 31.83
CA THR A 100 14.61 28.45 32.95
C THR A 100 14.95 27.24 33.84
N SER A 101 14.30 26.11 33.63
CA SER A 101 14.60 24.87 34.35
C SER A 101 15.94 24.26 33.91
N PRO A 102 16.70 23.61 34.82
CA PRO A 102 17.93 22.93 34.46
C PRO A 102 17.65 21.73 33.53
N VAL A 103 18.52 21.53 32.53
CA VAL A 103 18.42 20.44 31.56
C VAL A 103 19.69 19.59 31.60
N GLU A 104 19.54 18.28 31.74
CA GLU A 104 20.62 17.28 31.70
C GLU A 104 20.39 16.32 30.52
N TRP A 105 21.36 16.13 29.64
CA TRP A 105 21.24 15.22 28.49
C TRP A 105 21.75 13.83 28.86
N ILE A 106 20.91 12.81 28.70
CA ILE A 106 21.24 11.42 29.04
C ILE A 106 21.86 10.77 27.81
N THR A 107 23.19 10.72 27.76
CA THR A 107 23.91 9.91 26.76
C THR A 107 23.90 8.45 27.20
N HIS A 108 23.08 7.63 26.55
CA HIS A 108 23.28 6.18 26.58
C HIS A 108 24.55 5.84 25.81
N THR A 109 25.67 5.68 26.52
CA THR A 109 26.80 4.91 25.98
C THR A 109 26.33 3.46 25.88
N PRO A 110 26.51 2.76 24.74
CA PRO A 110 26.26 1.34 24.70
C PRO A 110 27.20 0.68 25.71
N GLU A 111 26.65 0.15 26.80
CA GLU A 111 27.39 -0.72 27.72
C GLU A 111 27.89 -1.91 26.92
N SER A 112 29.21 -1.90 26.67
CA SER A 112 29.95 -3.07 26.25
C SER A 112 29.76 -4.16 27.30
N ASP A 113 29.18 -5.29 26.88
CA ASP A 113 29.26 -6.57 27.58
C ASP A 113 30.71 -6.83 27.98
N THR A 114 31.06 -6.48 29.21
CA THR A 114 32.33 -6.80 29.82
C THR A 114 32.13 -8.17 30.47
N LEU A 115 32.68 -9.19 29.81
CA LEU A 115 32.93 -10.51 30.38
C LEU A 115 33.73 -10.35 31.68
N VAL A 116 33.04 -10.28 32.82
CA VAL A 116 33.66 -10.43 34.13
C VAL A 116 33.79 -11.92 34.41
N SER A 117 35.02 -12.39 34.24
CA SER A 117 35.55 -13.65 34.73
C SER A 117 35.29 -13.80 36.24
N HIS A 118 34.42 -14.73 36.63
CA HIS A 118 34.39 -15.23 38.01
C HIS A 118 35.49 -16.28 38.17
N GLN A 119 36.63 -15.87 38.74
CA GLN A 119 37.48 -16.78 39.49
C GLN A 119 36.86 -17.03 40.87
N PRO A 120 36.76 -18.29 41.34
CA PRO A 120 36.41 -18.57 42.72
C PRO A 120 37.63 -18.35 43.62
N VAL A 121 37.43 -17.57 44.68
CA VAL A 121 38.35 -17.37 45.80
C VAL A 121 38.45 -18.68 46.59
N LEU A 122 39.68 -19.12 46.84
CA LEU A 122 40.04 -20.26 47.69
C LEU A 122 39.97 -19.87 49.17
N GLU A 123 39.30 -20.68 49.97
CA GLU A 123 39.46 -20.75 51.44
C GLU A 123 39.51 -22.23 51.88
N PRO A 124 40.10 -22.55 53.04
CA PRO A 124 41.24 -23.47 53.12
C PRO A 124 40.92 -24.94 53.38
N VAL A 125 41.91 -25.77 53.06
CA VAL A 125 41.97 -27.22 53.20
C VAL A 125 42.09 -27.65 54.67
N GLU A 126 41.15 -28.47 55.15
CA GLU A 126 41.39 -29.42 56.24
C GLU A 126 41.59 -30.84 55.65
N GLN A 127 42.67 -31.52 56.05
CA GLN A 127 42.98 -32.92 55.71
C GLN A 127 42.51 -33.90 56.83
N PRO A 128 42.80 -35.22 56.76
CA PRO A 128 41.84 -36.24 56.34
C PRO A 128 41.50 -37.23 57.47
N VAL A 129 40.32 -37.89 57.43
CA VAL A 129 40.03 -39.03 58.33
C VAL A 129 39.44 -40.20 57.56
N GLY A 130 40.24 -41.27 57.46
CA GLY A 130 39.86 -42.68 57.60
C GLY A 130 38.74 -43.25 56.73
N LEU A 131 39.11 -43.96 55.66
CA LEU A 131 38.25 -44.94 55.01
C LEU A 131 38.02 -46.16 55.92
N GLN A 132 36.75 -46.54 56.11
CA GLN A 132 36.34 -47.94 56.34
C GLN A 132 35.25 -48.33 55.32
N PRO A 133 35.24 -49.58 54.81
CA PRO A 133 34.37 -49.96 53.72
C PRO A 133 33.03 -50.47 54.25
N ALA A 134 31.92 -49.83 53.87
CA ALA A 134 30.58 -50.37 54.08
C ALA A 134 29.84 -50.55 52.75
N ARG A 135 29.79 -51.81 52.35
CA ARG A 135 28.90 -52.47 51.38
C ARG A 135 27.57 -51.72 51.14
N LEU A 136 27.39 -51.18 49.92
CA LEU A 136 26.09 -50.80 49.38
C LEU A 136 25.98 -51.31 47.93
N PHE A 137 25.72 -52.61 47.80
CA PHE A 137 25.22 -53.22 46.58
C PHE A 137 23.91 -53.92 46.94
N ARG A 138 22.83 -53.16 46.95
CA ARG A 138 21.44 -53.63 47.04
C ARG A 138 20.59 -52.47 46.48
N TYR A 139 19.63 -52.78 45.60
CA TYR A 139 18.72 -51.86 44.89
C TYR A 139 19.13 -51.40 43.46
N PRO A 140 19.31 -52.34 42.51
CA PRO A 140 19.49 -52.01 41.09
C PRO A 140 18.30 -51.25 40.47
N TRP A 141 17.12 -51.26 41.11
CA TRP A 141 15.95 -50.51 40.67
C TRP A 141 16.04 -49.00 40.89
N MET A 142 16.91 -48.52 41.79
CA MET A 142 17.10 -47.08 42.02
C MET A 142 17.85 -46.40 40.86
N LEU A 143 18.76 -47.12 40.20
CA LEU A 143 19.44 -46.62 38.99
C LEU A 143 18.47 -46.45 37.82
N GLY A 144 17.50 -47.39 37.71
CA GLY A 144 16.44 -47.32 36.72
C GLY A 144 15.51 -46.12 36.92
N LEU A 145 15.13 -45.83 38.17
CA LEU A 145 14.32 -44.65 38.50
C LEU A 145 15.05 -43.33 38.24
N LEU A 146 16.35 -43.28 38.50
CA LEU A 146 17.17 -42.09 38.23
C LEU A 146 17.31 -41.82 36.72
N LEU A 147 17.46 -42.89 35.92
CA LEU A 147 17.47 -42.81 34.45
C LEU A 147 16.12 -42.35 33.90
N VAL A 148 15.01 -42.87 34.44
CA VAL A 148 13.67 -42.42 34.05
C VAL A 148 13.45 -40.96 34.45
N ALA A 149 13.89 -40.54 35.63
CA ALA A 149 13.82 -39.14 36.06
C ALA A 149 14.69 -38.21 35.20
N LEU A 150 15.86 -38.66 34.73
CA LEU A 150 16.72 -37.93 33.80
C LEU A 150 16.12 -37.86 32.38
N VAL A 151 15.47 -38.92 31.92
CA VAL A 151 14.78 -38.94 30.62
C VAL A 151 13.52 -38.08 30.67
N ILE A 152 12.75 -38.11 31.76
CA ILE A 152 11.59 -37.23 31.96
C ILE A 152 12.06 -35.79 32.15
N GLY A 153 13.09 -35.54 32.96
CA GLY A 153 13.65 -34.20 33.15
C GLY A 153 14.26 -33.62 31.88
N GLY A 154 14.97 -34.44 31.11
CA GLY A 154 15.49 -34.08 29.79
C GLY A 154 14.37 -33.88 28.77
N GLY A 155 13.33 -34.72 28.80
CA GLY A 155 12.13 -34.59 27.98
C GLY A 155 11.34 -33.31 28.30
N VAL A 156 11.19 -32.96 29.58
CA VAL A 156 10.53 -31.72 30.04
C VAL A 156 11.39 -30.49 29.76
N ALA A 157 12.72 -30.58 29.85
CA ALA A 157 13.61 -29.49 29.50
C ALA A 157 13.68 -29.25 27.98
N LEU A 158 13.55 -30.31 27.17
CA LEU A 158 13.45 -30.22 25.71
C LEU A 158 12.05 -29.77 25.27
N TRP A 159 10.99 -30.17 25.98
CA TRP A 159 9.62 -29.71 25.75
C TRP A 159 9.43 -28.25 26.18
N GLY A 160 10.02 -27.84 27.31
CA GLY A 160 10.05 -26.45 27.77
C GLY A 160 10.92 -25.53 26.91
N ARG A 161 11.71 -26.10 25.98
CA ARG A 161 12.46 -25.36 24.96
C ARG A 161 11.65 -25.03 23.70
N GLU A 162 10.38 -25.44 23.62
CA GLU A 162 9.39 -24.89 22.70
C GLU A 162 8.28 -24.27 23.57
N GLN A 163 8.08 -22.96 23.66
CA GLN A 163 7.99 -21.95 22.63
C GLN A 163 8.45 -20.63 23.26
N ALA A 164 9.71 -20.22 23.03
CA ALA A 164 9.97 -18.79 23.07
C ALA A 164 9.06 -18.21 21.99
N THR A 165 8.03 -17.46 22.37
CA THR A 165 7.21 -16.73 21.39
C THR A 165 8.21 -15.95 20.56
N PRO A 166 8.33 -16.17 19.23
CA PRO A 166 9.33 -15.46 18.45
C PRO A 166 9.10 -13.98 18.73
N ALA A 167 10.14 -13.31 19.25
CA ALA A 167 10.07 -11.89 19.52
C ALA A 167 9.60 -11.25 18.22
N ARG A 168 8.51 -10.47 18.28
CA ARG A 168 8.01 -9.78 17.09
C ARG A 168 9.19 -9.00 16.51
N PRO A 169 9.54 -9.20 15.23
CA PRO A 169 10.69 -8.53 14.66
C PRO A 169 10.51 -7.02 14.83
N GLU A 170 11.54 -6.37 15.37
CA GLU A 170 11.52 -4.93 15.59
C GLU A 170 11.46 -4.23 14.22
N ILE A 171 10.38 -3.48 14.00
CA ILE A 171 10.17 -2.73 12.76
C ILE A 171 10.72 -1.34 12.96
N ILE A 172 11.73 -0.99 12.17
CA ILE A 172 12.26 0.38 12.13
C ILE A 172 11.72 1.12 10.90
N THR A 173 11.60 2.43 11.02
CA THR A 173 11.31 3.28 9.85
C THR A 173 12.63 3.56 9.15
N ALA A 174 12.76 3.10 7.90
CA ALA A 174 13.93 3.33 7.07
C ALA A 174 13.89 4.72 6.45
N VAL A 175 12.75 5.07 5.85
CA VAL A 175 12.45 6.40 5.29
C VAL A 175 10.96 6.68 5.53
N SER A 176 10.65 7.93 5.90
CA SER A 176 9.28 8.43 5.93
C SER A 176 9.31 9.88 5.50
N LEU A 177 8.82 10.15 4.29
CA LEU A 177 8.63 11.50 3.78
C LEU A 177 7.15 11.71 3.44
N PRO A 178 6.68 12.96 3.31
CA PRO A 178 5.31 13.21 2.86
C PRO A 178 5.09 12.70 1.43
N GLY A 179 4.17 11.75 1.24
CA GLY A 179 3.80 11.17 -0.04
C GLY A 179 4.09 9.68 -0.12
N GLU A 180 4.31 9.17 -1.33
CA GLU A 180 4.59 7.76 -1.56
C GLU A 180 6.08 7.53 -1.84
N GLU A 181 6.78 6.80 -0.96
CA GLU A 181 8.06 6.16 -1.26
C GLU A 181 7.85 4.77 -1.89
N LEU A 182 8.36 4.57 -3.12
CA LEU A 182 8.08 3.39 -3.94
C LEU A 182 9.33 2.83 -4.63
N TRP A 183 9.28 1.54 -4.94
CA TRP A 183 10.27 0.76 -5.70
C TRP A 183 11.70 1.00 -5.21
N ALA A 184 11.88 0.87 -3.91
CA ALA A 184 13.20 0.98 -3.32
C ALA A 184 14.13 -0.12 -3.84
N ASP A 185 15.41 0.19 -3.90
CA ASP A 185 16.49 -0.78 -4.07
C ASP A 185 17.67 -0.42 -3.16
N ALA A 186 18.49 -1.40 -2.79
CA ALA A 186 19.58 -1.24 -1.85
C ALA A 186 20.93 -1.36 -2.54
N SER A 187 21.90 -0.56 -2.10
CA SER A 187 23.29 -0.75 -2.50
C SER A 187 23.77 -2.13 -2.06
N SER A 188 24.72 -2.73 -2.80
CA SER A 188 25.20 -4.09 -2.52
C SER A 188 25.90 -4.21 -1.16
N ASP A 189 26.35 -3.09 -0.58
CA ASP A 189 26.90 -3.02 0.78
C ASP A 189 25.81 -2.86 1.87
N GLY A 190 24.54 -2.68 1.48
CA GLY A 190 23.39 -2.50 2.38
C GLY A 190 23.37 -1.18 3.13
N THR A 191 24.22 -0.21 2.76
CA THR A 191 24.38 1.06 3.49
C THR A 191 23.58 2.23 2.92
N ARG A 192 22.98 2.05 1.73
CA ARG A 192 22.20 3.08 1.05
C ARG A 192 20.96 2.49 0.40
N LEU A 193 19.91 3.30 0.37
CA LEU A 193 18.69 3.02 -0.37
C LEU A 193 18.52 4.05 -1.48
N VAL A 194 18.05 3.60 -2.65
CA VAL A 194 17.51 4.45 -3.70
C VAL A 194 16.02 4.14 -3.84
N PHE A 195 15.18 5.13 -4.07
CA PHE A 195 13.74 4.94 -4.20
C PHE A 195 13.11 6.05 -5.04
N ALA A 196 11.93 5.79 -5.60
CA ALA A 196 11.13 6.79 -6.29
C ALA A 196 10.14 7.44 -5.31
N LYS A 197 9.89 8.74 -5.48
CA LYS A 197 8.92 9.49 -4.69
C LYS A 197 8.14 10.47 -5.56
N ASP A 198 6.87 10.69 -5.26
CA ASP A 198 6.11 11.78 -5.86
C ASP A 198 6.71 13.15 -5.50
N GLY A 199 6.87 14.01 -6.52
CA GLY A 199 7.31 15.38 -6.32
C GLY A 199 6.16 16.23 -5.78
N TYR A 200 6.31 16.75 -4.56
CA TYR A 200 5.36 17.68 -3.94
C TYR A 200 5.80 19.12 -4.24
N GLY A 201 4.98 19.86 -4.99
CA GLY A 201 5.24 21.26 -5.32
C GLY A 201 3.94 22.02 -5.56
N ALA A 202 3.82 23.22 -4.98
CA ALA A 202 2.59 23.99 -4.84
C ALA A 202 1.89 24.46 -6.15
N ARG A 203 2.36 24.06 -7.35
CA ARG A 203 1.75 24.52 -8.61
C ARG A 203 1.55 23.48 -9.70
N HIS A 204 2.17 22.29 -9.66
CA HIS A 204 1.93 21.22 -10.64
C HIS A 204 2.29 19.86 -10.04
N PRO A 205 1.65 18.75 -10.46
CA PRO A 205 2.17 17.42 -10.15
C PRO A 205 3.53 17.27 -10.82
N VAL A 206 4.60 17.46 -10.06
CA VAL A 206 5.96 17.17 -10.50
C VAL A 206 6.04 15.64 -10.59
N GLY A 207 6.42 15.12 -11.75
CA GLY A 207 6.53 13.67 -11.94
C GLY A 207 7.39 13.00 -10.88
N LYS A 208 7.23 11.68 -10.69
CA LYS A 208 8.05 10.91 -9.73
C LYS A 208 9.53 11.16 -9.98
N SER A 209 10.26 11.44 -8.90
CA SER A 209 11.69 11.73 -8.89
C SER A 209 12.40 10.73 -7.99
N LEU A 210 13.70 10.52 -8.20
CA LEU A 210 14.47 9.57 -7.41
C LEU A 210 15.15 10.26 -6.23
N TYR A 211 15.25 9.52 -5.13
CA TYR A 211 15.88 9.92 -3.90
C TYR A 211 16.86 8.85 -3.45
N VAL A 212 17.93 9.27 -2.78
CA VAL A 212 18.91 8.38 -2.13
C VAL A 212 19.00 8.74 -0.66
N SER A 213 19.11 7.74 0.20
CA SER A 213 19.37 7.92 1.62
C SER A 213 20.43 6.96 2.12
N SER A 214 21.22 7.38 3.11
CA SER A 214 21.99 6.45 3.93
C SER A 214 21.04 5.58 4.75
N PHE A 215 21.40 4.32 4.95
CA PHE A 215 20.57 3.36 5.65
C PHE A 215 21.43 2.53 6.62
N PRO A 216 21.00 2.37 7.88
CA PRO A 216 19.80 2.93 8.50
C PRO A 216 19.89 4.43 8.89
N GLY A 217 18.77 5.15 8.82
CA GLY A 217 18.59 6.44 9.51
C GLY A 217 19.15 7.69 8.83
N GLY A 218 19.56 7.62 7.56
CA GLY A 218 19.99 8.79 6.80
C GLY A 218 18.83 9.71 6.41
N VAL A 219 19.15 10.98 6.17
CA VAL A 219 18.21 11.94 5.57
C VAL A 219 18.23 11.74 4.05
N PRO A 220 17.09 11.46 3.40
CA PRO A 220 17.04 11.30 1.96
C PRO A 220 17.30 12.61 1.22
N ILE A 221 18.00 12.52 0.09
CA ILE A 221 18.23 13.63 -0.83
C ILE A 221 17.64 13.31 -2.20
N GLN A 222 17.01 14.30 -2.84
CA GLN A 222 16.53 14.17 -4.21
C GLN A 222 17.72 14.18 -5.18
N ILE A 223 17.82 13.15 -6.02
CA ILE A 223 18.94 12.96 -6.96
C ILE A 223 18.54 13.23 -8.42
N THR A 224 17.25 13.15 -8.77
CA THR A 224 16.78 13.48 -10.13
C THR A 224 15.73 14.58 -10.16
N HIS A 225 15.75 15.35 -11.25
CA HIS A 225 14.84 16.46 -11.52
C HIS A 225 14.30 16.34 -12.94
N PRO A 226 13.38 15.40 -13.21
CA PRO A 226 12.84 15.19 -14.55
C PRO A 226 12.10 16.43 -15.05
N ALA A 227 12.17 16.66 -16.37
CA ALA A 227 11.43 17.76 -17.01
C ALA A 227 9.90 17.59 -16.79
N PRO A 228 9.12 18.69 -16.84
CA PRO A 228 7.67 18.60 -16.69
C PRO A 228 7.03 17.55 -17.61
N GLY A 229 6.21 16.67 -17.05
CA GLY A 229 5.58 15.55 -17.77
C GLY A 229 6.40 14.25 -17.81
N CYS A 230 7.71 14.31 -17.55
CA CYS A 230 8.55 13.12 -17.40
C CYS A 230 8.45 12.55 -15.97
N LYS A 231 8.75 11.26 -15.82
CA LYS A 231 8.79 10.56 -14.52
C LYS A 231 9.95 9.57 -14.47
N ASP A 232 10.66 9.52 -13.35
CA ASP A 232 11.73 8.55 -13.11
C ASP A 232 11.24 7.46 -12.15
N LEU A 233 11.36 6.19 -12.57
CA LEU A 233 10.74 5.02 -11.94
C LEU A 233 11.74 3.85 -11.87
N PHE A 234 11.46 2.90 -10.98
CA PHE A 234 12.21 1.64 -10.82
C PHE A 234 13.74 1.81 -10.76
N PRO A 235 14.26 2.58 -9.79
CA PRO A 235 15.69 2.71 -9.61
C PRO A 235 16.31 1.39 -9.11
N VAL A 236 17.48 1.05 -9.61
CA VAL A 236 18.26 -0.12 -9.19
C VAL A 236 19.74 0.22 -9.13
N TRP A 237 20.44 -0.30 -8.11
CA TRP A 237 21.88 -0.14 -7.97
C TRP A 237 22.63 -1.05 -8.92
N SER A 238 23.78 -0.58 -9.41
CA SER A 238 24.76 -1.48 -9.99
C SER A 238 25.42 -2.33 -8.90
N PRO A 239 25.76 -3.61 -9.16
CA PRO A 239 26.41 -4.49 -8.16
C PRO A 239 27.73 -3.96 -7.60
N ASP A 240 28.39 -3.05 -8.31
CA ASP A 240 29.64 -2.39 -7.91
C ASP A 240 29.42 -1.04 -7.20
N ASN A 241 28.17 -0.65 -6.94
CA ASN A 241 27.75 0.61 -6.30
C ASN A 241 28.25 1.89 -6.99
N ARG A 242 28.65 1.83 -8.27
CA ARG A 242 29.13 2.99 -9.04
C ARG A 242 28.01 3.74 -9.77
N PHE A 243 26.92 3.05 -10.08
CA PHE A 243 25.83 3.59 -10.87
C PHE A 243 24.47 3.27 -10.25
N VAL A 244 23.51 4.13 -10.55
CA VAL A 244 22.08 3.83 -10.43
C VAL A 244 21.50 3.78 -11.84
N TYR A 245 20.79 2.70 -12.17
CA TYR A 245 19.98 2.59 -13.38
C TYR A 245 18.51 2.84 -13.03
N PHE A 246 17.76 3.40 -13.97
CA PHE A 246 16.33 3.64 -13.78
C PHE A 246 15.61 3.83 -15.12
N ILE A 247 14.29 3.85 -15.08
CA ILE A 247 13.44 4.09 -16.25
C ILE A 247 12.87 5.50 -16.19
N ARG A 248 13.07 6.26 -17.26
CA ARG A 248 12.46 7.57 -17.45
C ARG A 248 11.31 7.47 -18.44
N ILE A 249 10.09 7.74 -18.00
CA ILE A 249 8.94 7.96 -18.90
C ILE A 249 9.13 9.34 -19.53
N LEU A 250 9.18 9.38 -20.86
CA LEU A 250 9.42 10.59 -21.64
C LEU A 250 8.11 11.20 -22.16
N SER A 251 7.16 10.35 -22.50
CA SER A 251 5.84 10.71 -23.02
C SER A 251 4.84 9.57 -22.79
N GLU A 252 3.59 9.76 -23.20
CA GLU A 252 2.59 8.69 -23.26
C GLU A 252 2.92 7.59 -24.29
N SER A 253 3.97 7.77 -25.09
CA SER A 253 4.36 6.86 -26.18
C SER A 253 5.78 6.32 -26.06
N SER A 254 6.60 6.79 -25.11
CA SER A 254 7.99 6.36 -25.02
C SER A 254 8.58 6.48 -23.62
N ALA A 255 9.57 5.63 -23.37
CA ALA A 255 10.40 5.66 -22.17
C ALA A 255 11.87 5.50 -22.56
N ALA A 256 12.76 5.60 -21.59
CA ALA A 256 14.17 5.32 -21.78
C ALA A 256 14.82 4.70 -20.54
N VAL A 257 15.81 3.85 -20.79
CA VAL A 257 16.75 3.36 -19.77
C VAL A 257 17.79 4.44 -19.55
N CYS A 258 17.91 4.87 -18.30
CA CYS A 258 18.86 5.88 -17.87
C CYS A 258 19.86 5.28 -16.89
N ARG A 259 21.05 5.87 -16.86
CA ARG A 259 22.13 5.55 -15.93
C ARG A 259 22.65 6.84 -15.32
N MET A 260 23.03 6.79 -14.06
CA MET A 260 23.58 7.92 -13.34
C MET A 260 24.75 7.49 -12.46
N PRO A 261 25.93 8.15 -12.57
CA PRO A 261 27.05 7.93 -11.66
C PRO A 261 26.74 8.39 -10.24
N VAL A 262 27.13 7.58 -9.26
CA VAL A 262 26.85 7.82 -7.83
C VAL A 262 27.67 8.99 -7.25
N ASP A 263 28.80 9.33 -7.88
CA ASP A 263 29.64 10.49 -7.54
C ASP A 263 29.14 11.80 -8.17
N ARG A 264 28.24 11.71 -9.17
CA ARG A 264 27.75 12.85 -9.97
C ARG A 264 26.28 12.67 -10.32
N TRP A 265 25.41 12.89 -9.34
CA TRP A 265 23.95 12.79 -9.49
C TRP A 265 23.33 13.72 -10.55
N GLN A 266 24.06 14.73 -11.04
CA GLN A 266 23.57 15.60 -12.10
C GLN A 266 23.83 15.04 -13.51
N ASP A 267 24.71 14.04 -13.65
CA ASP A 267 25.09 13.46 -14.94
C ASP A 267 24.18 12.27 -15.30
N VAL A 268 22.93 12.57 -15.62
CA VAL A 268 21.96 11.56 -16.09
C VAL A 268 22.21 11.24 -17.56
N GLN A 269 22.56 9.99 -17.85
CA GLN A 269 22.85 9.49 -19.18
C GLN A 269 21.68 8.63 -19.68
N GLN A 270 21.06 9.04 -20.78
CA GLN A 270 20.04 8.22 -21.44
C GLN A 270 20.74 7.19 -22.35
N LEU A 271 20.65 5.90 -21.99
CA LEU A 271 21.38 4.84 -22.66
C LEU A 271 20.59 4.23 -23.82
N TYR A 272 19.31 3.95 -23.60
CA TYR A 272 18.48 3.21 -24.54
C TYR A 272 17.05 3.75 -24.55
N ARG A 273 16.45 3.91 -25.74
CA ARG A 273 15.08 4.41 -25.89
C ARG A 273 14.11 3.25 -26.16
N LEU A 274 13.03 3.20 -25.39
CA LEU A 274 11.95 2.23 -25.50
C LEU A 274 10.80 2.82 -26.32
N ALA A 275 10.24 2.02 -27.22
CA ALA A 275 9.16 2.40 -28.13
C ALA A 275 7.76 2.47 -27.47
N SER A 276 7.67 2.21 -26.17
CA SER A 276 6.45 2.24 -25.37
C SER A 276 6.81 2.62 -23.93
N PRO A 277 5.89 3.26 -23.17
CA PRO A 277 6.09 3.58 -21.77
C PRO A 277 5.69 2.44 -20.82
N TYR A 278 5.14 1.33 -21.33
CA TYR A 278 4.57 0.26 -20.50
C TYR A 278 5.65 -0.73 -20.04
N LEU A 279 6.31 -0.38 -18.94
CA LEU A 279 7.32 -1.22 -18.28
C LEU A 279 7.01 -1.37 -16.78
N ILE A 280 7.29 -2.54 -16.22
CA ILE A 280 7.08 -2.80 -14.80
C ILE A 280 8.17 -3.69 -14.19
N GLY A 281 8.85 -3.17 -13.18
CA GLY A 281 9.95 -3.87 -12.52
C GLY A 281 11.22 -3.94 -13.37
N VAL A 282 12.35 -3.76 -12.69
CA VAL A 282 13.69 -3.75 -13.27
C VAL A 282 14.63 -4.44 -12.28
N ASP A 283 15.65 -5.13 -12.78
CA ASP A 283 16.77 -5.60 -11.97
C ASP A 283 18.07 -5.66 -12.78
N ILE A 284 19.21 -5.56 -12.11
CA ILE A 284 20.53 -5.69 -12.73
C ILE A 284 21.07 -7.09 -12.46
N HIS A 285 21.59 -7.73 -13.50
CA HIS A 285 22.25 -9.02 -13.34
C HIS A 285 23.47 -8.87 -12.41
N PRO A 286 23.77 -9.81 -11.50
CA PRO A 286 24.86 -9.69 -10.51
C PRO A 286 26.25 -9.41 -11.11
N ASN A 287 26.50 -9.81 -12.36
CA ASN A 287 27.73 -9.48 -13.11
C ASN A 287 27.82 -8.03 -13.63
N GLY A 288 26.76 -7.23 -13.50
CA GLY A 288 26.66 -5.83 -13.93
C GLY A 288 26.58 -5.59 -15.44
N LYS A 289 26.44 -6.63 -16.27
CA LYS A 289 26.50 -6.52 -17.74
C LYS A 289 25.15 -6.44 -18.44
N SER A 290 24.08 -6.88 -17.78
CA SER A 290 22.73 -6.85 -18.34
C SER A 290 21.70 -6.42 -17.31
N MET A 291 20.58 -5.92 -17.82
CA MET A 291 19.41 -5.53 -17.05
C MET A 291 18.22 -6.33 -17.52
N VAL A 292 17.36 -6.75 -16.59
CA VAL A 292 16.07 -7.38 -16.90
C VAL A 292 14.93 -6.42 -16.60
N TYR A 293 13.88 -6.46 -17.40
CA TYR A 293 12.64 -5.72 -17.15
C TYR A 293 11.44 -6.41 -17.80
N ALA A 294 10.23 -6.16 -17.28
CA ALA A 294 9.01 -6.59 -17.95
C ALA A 294 8.41 -5.47 -18.79
N TYR A 295 8.15 -5.74 -20.07
CA TYR A 295 7.79 -4.73 -21.06
C TYR A 295 6.71 -5.21 -22.03
N ARG A 296 5.90 -4.28 -22.54
CA ARG A 296 4.92 -4.50 -23.61
C ARG A 296 4.81 -3.29 -24.53
N LEU A 297 4.50 -3.54 -25.81
CA LEU A 297 4.37 -2.49 -26.82
C LEU A 297 3.03 -1.75 -26.74
N SER A 298 1.96 -2.42 -26.32
CA SER A 298 0.64 -1.83 -26.19
C SER A 298 -0.14 -2.45 -25.02
N PRO A 299 -1.21 -1.79 -24.52
CA PRO A 299 -2.00 -2.30 -23.39
C PRO A 299 -2.68 -3.65 -23.61
N GLU A 300 -2.92 -4.02 -24.88
CA GLU A 300 -3.59 -5.26 -25.30
C GLU A 300 -2.64 -6.45 -25.31
N GLN A 301 -1.32 -6.20 -25.33
CA GLN A 301 -0.31 -7.24 -25.30
C GLN A 301 0.07 -7.59 -23.85
N PRO A 302 0.40 -8.86 -23.57
CA PRO A 302 0.91 -9.23 -22.26
C PRO A 302 2.31 -8.66 -22.04
N TYR A 303 2.64 -8.35 -20.78
CA TYR A 303 4.03 -8.10 -20.39
C TYR A 303 4.90 -9.34 -20.63
N ARG A 304 6.08 -9.14 -21.19
CA ARG A 304 7.11 -10.18 -21.35
C ARG A 304 8.40 -9.72 -20.68
N ILE A 305 9.21 -10.67 -20.25
CA ILE A 305 10.52 -10.39 -19.65
C ILE A 305 11.55 -10.25 -20.77
N TYR A 306 12.28 -9.14 -20.76
CA TYR A 306 13.39 -8.85 -21.67
C TYR A 306 14.69 -8.67 -20.88
N SER A 307 15.81 -9.07 -21.47
CA SER A 307 17.16 -8.75 -21.02
C SER A 307 17.81 -7.79 -22.01
N LEU A 308 18.38 -6.71 -21.50
CA LEU A 308 19.14 -5.73 -22.27
C LEU A 308 20.61 -5.81 -21.87
N ALA A 309 21.48 -6.08 -22.85
CA ALA A 309 22.92 -5.94 -22.66
C ALA A 309 23.31 -4.45 -22.55
N LEU A 310 24.02 -4.07 -21.48
CA LEU A 310 24.28 -2.65 -21.15
C LEU A 310 25.46 -2.04 -21.92
N ASP A 311 26.23 -2.86 -22.63
CA ASP A 311 27.37 -2.46 -23.46
C ASP A 311 27.00 -2.31 -24.94
N THR A 312 26.18 -3.23 -25.44
CA THR A 312 25.79 -3.34 -26.85
C THR A 312 24.37 -2.88 -27.13
N PHE A 313 23.54 -2.75 -26.09
CA PHE A 313 22.11 -2.43 -26.19
C PHE A 313 21.30 -3.42 -27.03
N VAL A 314 21.77 -4.67 -27.11
CA VAL A 314 21.02 -5.78 -27.69
C VAL A 314 19.98 -6.25 -26.68
N GLU A 315 18.72 -6.26 -27.10
CA GLU A 315 17.58 -6.74 -26.32
C GLU A 315 17.24 -8.18 -26.72
N GLU A 316 17.04 -9.05 -25.72
CA GLU A 316 16.62 -10.44 -25.89
C GLU A 316 15.34 -10.69 -25.09
N GLN A 317 14.32 -11.28 -25.72
CA GLN A 317 13.12 -11.73 -25.01
C GLN A 317 13.40 -13.05 -24.30
N LEU A 318 13.16 -13.11 -22.97
CA LEU A 318 13.41 -14.30 -22.16
C LEU A 318 12.16 -15.13 -21.87
N SER A 319 10.98 -14.52 -21.88
CA SER A 319 9.72 -15.20 -21.53
C SER A 319 8.65 -15.13 -22.63
N THR A 320 7.75 -16.10 -22.61
CA THR A 320 6.59 -16.19 -23.53
C THR A 320 5.35 -16.51 -22.70
N PRO A 321 4.63 -15.50 -22.18
CA PRO A 321 3.47 -15.71 -21.34
C PRO A 321 2.34 -16.43 -22.11
N PRO A 322 1.53 -17.28 -21.45
CA PRO A 322 0.36 -17.91 -22.07
C PRO A 322 -0.64 -16.90 -22.63
N ALA A 323 -1.46 -17.31 -23.61
CA ALA A 323 -2.51 -16.45 -24.14
C ALA A 323 -3.56 -16.09 -23.07
N GLY A 324 -4.00 -14.83 -23.03
CA GLY A 324 -5.08 -14.36 -22.15
C GLY A 324 -4.66 -13.94 -20.72
N VAL A 325 -3.37 -14.04 -20.37
CA VAL A 325 -2.82 -13.52 -19.11
C VAL A 325 -2.39 -12.05 -19.27
N THR A 326 -2.23 -11.32 -18.16
CA THR A 326 -1.73 -9.92 -18.21
C THR A 326 -0.23 -9.86 -18.55
N GLY A 327 0.51 -10.91 -18.20
CA GLY A 327 1.92 -11.08 -18.55
C GLY A 327 2.79 -11.46 -17.36
N ASP A 328 4.09 -11.56 -17.65
CA ASP A 328 5.16 -11.85 -16.69
C ASP A 328 5.74 -10.52 -16.19
N MET A 329 5.70 -10.25 -14.89
CA MET A 329 5.96 -8.94 -14.30
C MET A 329 6.90 -9.01 -13.09
N TYR A 330 7.53 -7.87 -12.76
CA TYR A 330 8.47 -7.73 -11.63
C TYR A 330 9.59 -8.78 -11.61
N PRO A 331 10.38 -8.91 -12.69
CA PRO A 331 11.50 -9.84 -12.73
C PRO A 331 12.60 -9.43 -11.72
N ARG A 332 13.17 -10.40 -11.01
CA ARG A 332 14.33 -10.22 -10.11
C ARG A 332 15.33 -11.35 -10.26
N PHE A 333 16.60 -11.02 -10.46
CA PHE A 333 17.68 -12.00 -10.58
C PHE A 333 17.95 -12.68 -9.23
N SER A 334 18.27 -13.97 -9.28
CA SER A 334 18.88 -14.67 -8.16
C SER A 334 20.28 -14.11 -7.88
N PRO A 335 20.81 -14.21 -6.64
CA PRO A 335 22.12 -13.68 -6.30
C PRO A 335 23.28 -14.27 -7.11
N ASP A 336 23.13 -15.50 -7.60
CA ASP A 336 24.09 -16.18 -8.48
C ASP A 336 23.89 -15.85 -9.98
N GLY A 337 22.82 -15.12 -10.33
CA GLY A 337 22.49 -14.71 -11.70
C GLY A 337 22.00 -15.85 -12.60
N THR A 338 21.66 -17.03 -12.07
CA THR A 338 21.24 -18.19 -12.88
C THR A 338 19.73 -18.22 -13.13
N GLN A 339 18.95 -17.60 -12.26
CA GLN A 339 17.49 -17.63 -12.27
C GLN A 339 16.89 -16.22 -12.18
N ILE A 340 15.64 -16.11 -12.62
CA ILE A 340 14.81 -14.92 -12.44
C ILE A 340 13.53 -15.34 -11.71
N SER A 341 13.20 -14.69 -10.60
CA SER A 341 11.85 -14.77 -10.02
C SER A 341 10.96 -13.71 -10.67
N PHE A 342 9.70 -14.05 -10.92
CA PHE A 342 8.72 -13.10 -11.47
C PHE A 342 7.31 -13.49 -11.05
N LYS A 343 6.38 -12.54 -11.07
CA LYS A 343 4.96 -12.82 -10.87
C LYS A 343 4.23 -12.89 -12.20
N GLN A 344 3.29 -13.82 -12.32
CA GLN A 344 2.39 -13.89 -13.46
C GLN A 344 0.95 -13.77 -12.96
N GLN A 345 0.20 -12.88 -13.59
CA GLN A 345 -1.23 -12.71 -13.32
C GLN A 345 -2.03 -13.58 -14.29
N LEU A 346 -2.50 -14.73 -13.80
CA LEU A 346 -3.25 -15.74 -14.56
C LEU A 346 -4.65 -15.22 -14.92
N THR A 347 -5.33 -14.62 -13.94
CA THR A 347 -6.63 -13.94 -14.07
C THR A 347 -6.70 -12.77 -13.09
N ALA A 348 -7.71 -11.90 -13.19
CA ALA A 348 -7.89 -10.82 -12.22
C ALA A 348 -8.09 -11.39 -10.80
N GLY A 349 -7.19 -11.06 -9.87
CA GLY A 349 -7.20 -11.62 -8.51
C GLY A 349 -6.59 -13.02 -8.40
N ASN A 350 -5.77 -13.43 -9.37
CA ASN A 350 -5.08 -14.70 -9.32
C ASN A 350 -3.67 -14.53 -9.90
N GLU A 351 -2.72 -14.33 -8.99
CA GLU A 351 -1.31 -14.14 -9.26
C GLU A 351 -0.50 -15.28 -8.66
N ARG A 352 0.61 -15.62 -9.30
CA ARG A 352 1.49 -16.69 -8.85
C ARG A 352 2.93 -16.30 -9.12
N LEU A 353 3.83 -16.66 -8.21
CA LEU A 353 5.26 -16.52 -8.42
C LEU A 353 5.81 -17.72 -9.20
N TYR A 354 6.75 -17.42 -10.07
CA TYR A 354 7.46 -18.37 -10.91
C TYR A 354 8.96 -18.09 -10.83
N THR A 355 9.76 -19.12 -11.14
CA THR A 355 11.17 -18.97 -11.48
C THR A 355 11.38 -19.31 -12.95
N LEU A 356 12.28 -18.57 -13.59
CA LEU A 356 12.80 -18.81 -14.93
C LEU A 356 14.28 -19.16 -14.82
N GLU A 357 14.64 -20.37 -15.23
CA GLU A 357 16.02 -20.81 -15.36
C GLU A 357 16.61 -20.25 -16.66
N LEU A 358 17.72 -19.50 -16.58
CA LEU A 358 18.26 -18.81 -17.76
C LEU A 358 18.92 -19.76 -18.75
N ALA A 359 19.58 -20.81 -18.27
CA ALA A 359 20.35 -21.74 -19.10
C ALA A 359 19.49 -22.50 -20.12
N ASN A 360 18.25 -22.83 -19.77
CA ASN A 360 17.35 -23.64 -20.61
C ASN A 360 15.96 -23.03 -20.82
N ARG A 361 15.74 -21.80 -20.34
CA ARG A 361 14.47 -21.06 -20.41
C ARG A 361 13.29 -21.79 -19.74
N GLN A 362 13.55 -22.70 -18.80
CA GLN A 362 12.49 -23.43 -18.12
C GLN A 362 11.80 -22.56 -17.08
N VAL A 363 10.47 -22.44 -17.19
CA VAL A 363 9.62 -21.75 -16.23
C VAL A 363 9.01 -22.75 -15.26
N ARG A 364 9.09 -22.51 -13.94
CA ARG A 364 8.50 -23.36 -12.90
C ARG A 364 7.69 -22.52 -11.91
N PRO A 365 6.49 -22.97 -11.50
CA PRO A 365 5.74 -22.30 -10.45
C PRO A 365 6.47 -22.43 -9.11
N LEU A 366 6.58 -21.33 -8.38
CA LEU A 366 7.24 -21.29 -7.08
C LEU A 366 6.26 -21.30 -5.90
N THR A 367 5.06 -20.76 -6.09
CA THR A 367 4.05 -20.68 -5.02
C THR A 367 2.74 -21.33 -5.44
N GLN A 368 1.76 -21.41 -4.55
CA GLN A 368 0.35 -21.49 -4.95
C GLN A 368 -0.15 -20.14 -5.50
N THR A 369 -1.41 -20.09 -5.93
CA THR A 369 -2.03 -18.83 -6.39
C THR A 369 -2.40 -17.95 -5.21
N TYR A 370 -2.07 -16.67 -5.30
CA TYR A 370 -2.46 -15.62 -4.38
C TYR A 370 -3.38 -14.62 -5.09
N PRO A 371 -4.28 -13.95 -4.36
CA PRO A 371 -5.11 -12.87 -4.89
C PRO A 371 -4.31 -11.76 -5.58
N ALA A 372 -3.23 -11.31 -4.95
CA ALA A 372 -2.30 -10.34 -5.50
C ALA A 372 -0.94 -10.53 -4.86
N ILE A 373 0.11 -10.36 -5.65
CA ILE A 373 1.50 -10.39 -5.24
C ILE A 373 2.07 -9.03 -5.65
N SER A 374 2.67 -8.27 -4.74
CA SER A 374 3.19 -6.94 -5.12
C SER A 374 4.49 -7.06 -5.92
N GLY A 375 5.47 -7.76 -5.34
CA GLY A 375 6.83 -7.95 -5.82
C GLY A 375 7.56 -8.97 -4.95
N SER A 376 8.73 -9.39 -5.41
CA SER A 376 9.61 -10.35 -4.74
C SER A 376 11.04 -9.82 -4.60
N SER A 377 11.81 -10.46 -3.75
CA SER A 377 13.26 -10.33 -3.67
C SER A 377 13.86 -11.67 -3.22
N TRP A 378 15.04 -11.99 -3.75
CA TRP A 378 15.77 -13.17 -3.32
C TRP A 378 16.47 -12.90 -2.01
N HIS A 379 16.41 -13.88 -1.10
CA HIS A 379 17.28 -13.88 0.06
C HIS A 379 18.74 -13.99 -0.38
N SER A 380 19.66 -13.37 0.37
CA SER A 380 21.10 -13.33 0.04
C SER A 380 21.76 -14.70 -0.12
N ASN A 381 21.15 -15.75 0.44
CA ASN A 381 21.62 -17.14 0.32
C ASN A 381 21.23 -17.82 -1.02
N GLY A 382 20.39 -17.20 -1.85
CA GLY A 382 19.91 -17.76 -3.11
C GLY A 382 18.95 -18.95 -3.00
N ARG A 383 18.58 -19.36 -1.79
CA ARG A 383 17.72 -20.54 -1.52
C ARG A 383 16.30 -20.19 -1.13
N ARG A 384 16.00 -18.90 -0.95
CA ARG A 384 14.66 -18.40 -0.60
C ARG A 384 14.28 -17.19 -1.43
N VAL A 385 13.00 -17.08 -1.73
CA VAL A 385 12.38 -15.87 -2.26
C VAL A 385 11.42 -15.33 -1.21
N ILE A 386 11.54 -14.04 -0.94
CA ILE A 386 10.65 -13.26 -0.08
C ILE A 386 9.72 -12.46 -0.98
N PHE A 387 8.44 -12.38 -0.63
CA PHE A 387 7.45 -11.69 -1.46
C PHE A 387 6.31 -11.10 -0.63
N GLY A 388 5.75 -10.00 -1.12
CA GLY A 388 4.52 -9.42 -0.58
C GLY A 388 3.30 -10.06 -1.24
N ALA A 389 2.36 -10.57 -0.46
CA ALA A 389 1.13 -11.17 -0.98
C ALA A 389 -0.09 -10.83 -0.14
N SER A 390 -1.20 -10.57 -0.83
CA SER A 390 -2.48 -10.21 -0.26
C SER A 390 -3.34 -11.43 0.02
N LEU A 391 -3.79 -11.58 1.27
CA LEU A 391 -4.76 -12.59 1.71
C LEU A 391 -5.79 -11.94 2.64
N ALA A 392 -7.07 -12.24 2.42
CA ALA A 392 -8.22 -11.70 3.14
C ALA A 392 -8.21 -10.17 3.27
N GLY A 393 -7.79 -9.47 2.20
CA GLY A 393 -7.77 -8.00 2.16
C GLY A 393 -6.57 -7.34 2.85
N LYS A 394 -5.60 -8.10 3.35
CA LYS A 394 -4.34 -7.60 3.93
C LYS A 394 -3.13 -8.13 3.18
N SER A 395 -2.16 -7.27 2.90
CA SER A 395 -0.87 -7.67 2.30
C SER A 395 0.20 -7.90 3.35
N ASN A 396 0.76 -9.11 3.37
CA ASN A 396 1.78 -9.54 4.32
C ASN A 396 3.04 -10.00 3.58
N LEU A 397 4.15 -10.14 4.31
CA LEU A 397 5.40 -10.66 3.76
C LEU A 397 5.53 -12.16 4.03
N TRP A 398 5.88 -12.91 2.98
CA TRP A 398 6.02 -14.36 2.99
C TRP A 398 7.36 -14.78 2.42
N SER A 399 7.84 -15.96 2.77
CA SER A 399 9.01 -16.59 2.15
C SER A 399 8.71 -17.99 1.66
N VAL A 400 9.41 -18.41 0.60
CA VAL A 400 9.33 -19.77 0.05
C VAL A 400 10.73 -20.23 -0.37
N ASP A 401 11.04 -21.50 -0.11
CA ASP A 401 12.31 -22.12 -0.50
C ASP A 401 12.37 -22.41 -2.01
N VAL A 402 13.58 -22.38 -2.57
CA VAL A 402 13.87 -22.66 -3.99
C VAL A 402 14.94 -23.77 -4.09
N PRO A 403 14.67 -24.89 -4.79
CA PRO A 403 13.40 -25.25 -5.42
C PRO A 403 12.33 -25.58 -4.37
N LEU A 404 11.06 -25.38 -4.73
CA LEU A 404 9.93 -25.75 -3.87
C LEU A 404 9.94 -27.28 -3.62
N ALA A 405 10.15 -27.71 -2.38
CA ALA A 405 9.91 -29.11 -2.02
C ALA A 405 8.39 -29.40 -2.10
N SER A 406 8.00 -30.61 -2.46
CA SER A 406 6.58 -30.96 -2.67
C SER A 406 5.68 -30.75 -1.44
N THR A 407 6.27 -30.64 -0.24
CA THR A 407 5.59 -30.40 1.04
C THR A 407 5.73 -28.98 1.58
N ASP A 408 6.56 -28.12 0.96
CA ASP A 408 6.78 -26.77 1.46
C ASP A 408 5.62 -25.85 1.09
N THR A 409 5.20 -25.07 2.09
CA THR A 409 4.24 -23.97 1.90
C THR A 409 4.91 -22.66 2.26
N PRO A 410 4.56 -21.54 1.61
CA PRO A 410 5.15 -20.26 1.95
C PRO A 410 4.93 -19.92 3.43
N ALA A 411 6.00 -19.54 4.12
CA ALA A 411 6.00 -19.18 5.53
C ALA A 411 5.74 -17.67 5.70
N LEU A 412 4.89 -17.29 6.66
CA LEU A 412 4.65 -15.88 7.00
C LEU A 412 5.88 -15.31 7.72
N ILE A 413 6.45 -14.22 7.18
CA ILE A 413 7.55 -13.47 7.81
C ILE A 413 6.98 -12.37 8.71
N LEU A 414 6.07 -11.56 8.18
CA LEU A 414 5.59 -10.36 8.87
C LEU A 414 4.14 -10.02 8.53
N SER A 415 3.38 -9.64 9.55
CA SER A 415 2.05 -9.05 9.43
C SER A 415 1.88 -7.92 10.45
N THR A 416 1.53 -6.72 9.99
CA THR A 416 1.48 -5.49 10.82
C THR A 416 0.09 -4.86 10.88
N GLY A 417 -0.90 -5.42 10.18
CA GLY A 417 -2.21 -4.81 9.98
C GLY A 417 -2.25 -3.77 8.86
N ALA A 418 -1.10 -3.17 8.49
CA ALA A 418 -0.92 -2.38 7.28
C ALA A 418 -0.60 -3.27 6.07
N ASN A 419 -0.61 -2.71 4.86
CA ASN A 419 -0.25 -3.45 3.65
C ASN A 419 1.24 -3.36 3.37
N LEU A 420 1.90 -4.53 3.28
CA LEU A 420 3.33 -4.65 3.06
C LEU A 420 3.63 -5.06 1.61
N PHE A 421 4.44 -4.25 0.92
CA PHE A 421 4.73 -4.42 -0.50
C PHE A 421 6.24 -4.37 -0.81
N ASN A 422 6.57 -4.86 -2.01
CA ASN A 422 7.89 -4.77 -2.66
C ASN A 422 9.09 -4.95 -1.71
N PRO A 423 9.25 -6.14 -1.10
CA PRO A 423 10.39 -6.42 -0.26
C PRO A 423 11.71 -6.37 -1.05
N ILE A 424 12.78 -5.91 -0.40
CA ILE A 424 14.18 -5.95 -0.88
C ILE A 424 15.14 -6.30 0.27
N ILE A 425 16.28 -6.90 -0.07
CA ILE A 425 17.35 -7.18 0.89
C ILE A 425 18.38 -6.05 0.88
N ALA A 426 18.70 -5.53 2.07
CA ALA A 426 19.75 -4.54 2.31
C ALA A 426 20.69 -5.05 3.41
N GLY A 427 21.71 -5.82 3.03
CA GLY A 427 22.59 -6.49 3.99
C GLY A 427 21.79 -7.45 4.90
N PRO A 428 21.80 -7.28 6.24
CA PRO A 428 21.00 -8.10 7.16
C PRO A 428 19.53 -7.65 7.30
N TRP A 429 19.12 -6.62 6.56
CA TRP A 429 17.78 -6.05 6.66
C TRP A 429 16.89 -6.49 5.50
N LEU A 430 15.62 -6.74 5.81
CA LEU A 430 14.53 -6.76 4.85
C LEU A 430 13.84 -5.40 4.88
N VAL A 431 13.99 -4.64 3.80
CA VAL A 431 13.30 -3.36 3.61
C VAL A 431 12.05 -3.60 2.79
N PHE A 432 10.96 -2.92 3.11
CA PHE A 432 9.68 -3.07 2.43
C PHE A 432 8.88 -1.78 2.47
N GLU A 433 7.98 -1.63 1.50
CA GLU A 433 7.01 -0.54 1.46
C GLU A 433 5.86 -0.87 2.40
N GLN A 434 5.56 0.00 3.34
CA GLN A 434 4.32 -0.06 4.11
C GLN A 434 3.37 0.99 3.56
N TYR A 435 2.26 0.55 2.99
CA TYR A 435 1.25 1.43 2.40
C TYR A 435 0.02 1.56 3.27
N GLU A 436 -0.33 2.80 3.57
CA GLU A 436 -1.56 3.19 4.25
C GLU A 436 -2.35 4.10 3.31
N ALA A 437 -3.23 3.51 2.50
CA ALA A 437 -4.24 4.28 1.78
C ALA A 437 -5.54 4.27 2.54
N ASP A 438 -5.73 5.30 3.34
CA ASP A 438 -7.06 5.67 3.78
C ASP A 438 -7.86 6.13 2.58
N ARG A 439 -9.10 5.67 2.49
CA ARG A 439 -10.02 6.07 1.44
C ARG A 439 -11.29 6.56 2.08
N ASN A 440 -11.86 7.62 1.53
CA ASN A 440 -13.15 8.14 1.95
C ASN A 440 -14.10 8.24 0.76
N LEU A 441 -15.38 8.38 1.08
CA LEU A 441 -16.38 8.80 0.12
C LEU A 441 -16.54 10.31 0.23
N GLN A 442 -16.36 11.01 -0.87
CA GLN A 442 -16.56 12.46 -0.96
C GLN A 442 -17.83 12.76 -1.74
N ARG A 443 -18.70 13.57 -1.14
CA ARG A 443 -19.87 14.14 -1.80
C ARG A 443 -19.55 15.55 -2.27
N VAL A 444 -20.02 15.91 -3.46
CA VAL A 444 -19.83 17.24 -4.04
C VAL A 444 -21.15 17.73 -4.65
N PRO A 445 -21.72 18.85 -4.17
CA PRO A 445 -22.85 19.49 -4.82
C PRO A 445 -22.46 20.06 -6.19
N LEU A 446 -23.25 19.76 -7.22
CA LEU A 446 -23.00 20.28 -8.56
C LEU A 446 -23.23 21.79 -8.61
N GLY A 447 -22.23 22.53 -9.10
CA GLY A 447 -22.26 23.98 -9.19
C GLY A 447 -21.84 24.72 -7.92
N ARG A 448 -21.61 24.00 -6.81
CA ARG A 448 -21.02 24.52 -5.56
C ARG A 448 -19.89 23.62 -5.06
N PRO A 449 -18.83 23.47 -5.84
CA PRO A 449 -17.72 22.57 -5.51
C PRO A 449 -17.02 22.90 -4.19
N GLU A 450 -17.09 24.16 -3.75
CA GLU A 450 -16.60 24.64 -2.45
C GLU A 450 -17.31 24.00 -1.24
N GLU A 451 -18.51 23.44 -1.42
CA GLU A 451 -19.27 22.75 -0.39
C GLU A 451 -18.94 21.24 -0.31
N ALA A 452 -17.87 20.78 -0.98
CA ALA A 452 -17.46 19.38 -0.97
C ALA A 452 -17.13 18.86 0.45
N GLN A 453 -17.61 17.66 0.78
CA GLN A 453 -17.46 17.09 2.13
C GLN A 453 -17.14 15.59 2.08
N HIS A 454 -16.30 15.13 3.00
CA HIS A 454 -16.12 13.71 3.28
C HIS A 454 -17.31 13.17 4.08
N LEU A 455 -17.79 11.97 3.73
CA LEU A 455 -18.91 11.35 4.45
C LEU A 455 -18.51 10.79 5.82
N PHE A 456 -17.24 10.42 6.00
CA PHE A 456 -16.73 9.84 7.23
C PHE A 456 -15.61 10.69 7.81
N PRO A 457 -15.46 10.76 9.14
CA PRO A 457 -14.23 11.29 9.73
C PRO A 457 -13.04 10.44 9.32
N HIS A 458 -11.87 11.06 9.16
CA HIS A 458 -10.64 10.33 8.86
C HIS A 458 -10.29 9.39 10.01
N GLN A 459 -10.05 8.12 9.68
CA GLN A 459 -9.60 7.09 10.61
C GLN A 459 -8.46 6.32 9.94
N PRO A 460 -7.26 6.25 10.55
CA PRO A 460 -6.14 5.52 10.00
C PRO A 460 -6.42 4.03 9.76
N GLY A 461 -5.99 3.53 8.61
CA GLY A 461 -6.22 2.16 8.13
C GLY A 461 -7.62 1.89 7.60
N ARG A 462 -8.52 2.90 7.55
CA ARG A 462 -9.92 2.73 7.12
C ARG A 462 -10.11 3.09 5.66
N GLN A 463 -10.78 2.18 4.96
CA GLN A 463 -11.16 2.33 3.58
C GLN A 463 -12.68 2.40 3.50
N TYR A 464 -13.17 3.50 2.93
CA TYR A 464 -14.55 3.67 2.50
C TYR A 464 -14.53 3.87 0.99
N GLY A 465 -15.21 2.99 0.27
CA GLY A 465 -15.19 3.02 -1.19
C GLY A 465 -16.47 2.54 -1.82
N LYS A 466 -16.59 2.78 -3.12
CA LYS A 466 -17.67 2.26 -3.97
C LYS A 466 -19.05 2.61 -3.38
N GLY A 467 -19.23 3.87 -2.99
CA GLY A 467 -20.48 4.36 -2.43
C GLY A 467 -21.57 4.50 -3.49
N ARG A 468 -22.82 4.23 -3.11
CA ARG A 468 -24.01 4.54 -3.90
C ARG A 468 -25.10 5.11 -3.01
N PHE A 469 -25.77 6.15 -3.49
CA PHE A 469 -26.91 6.75 -2.80
C PHE A 469 -28.15 5.84 -2.82
N LEU A 470 -28.95 5.97 -1.77
CA LEU A 470 -30.27 5.37 -1.58
C LEU A 470 -31.23 6.46 -1.09
N ASP A 471 -32.52 6.29 -1.37
CA ASP A 471 -33.63 7.17 -1.01
C ASP A 471 -33.35 8.64 -1.29
N ASN A 472 -32.92 8.95 -2.52
CA ASN A 472 -32.55 10.31 -2.93
C ASN A 472 -31.45 10.92 -2.05
N GLY A 473 -30.44 10.10 -1.74
CA GLY A 473 -29.26 10.52 -1.01
C GLY A 473 -29.39 10.53 0.51
N ARG A 474 -30.53 10.13 1.10
CA ARG A 474 -30.71 10.04 2.57
C ARG A 474 -29.96 8.87 3.22
N ARG A 475 -29.65 7.85 2.44
CA ARG A 475 -28.79 6.74 2.86
C ARG A 475 -27.69 6.50 1.83
N VAL A 476 -26.63 5.84 2.27
CA VAL A 476 -25.54 5.39 1.41
C VAL A 476 -25.24 3.94 1.68
N VAL A 477 -25.15 3.12 0.63
CA VAL A 477 -24.54 1.80 0.68
C VAL A 477 -23.10 1.90 0.18
N TYR A 478 -22.18 1.26 0.87
CA TYR A 478 -20.74 1.38 0.58
C TYR A 478 -19.99 0.12 0.99
N VAL A 479 -18.74 0.03 0.53
CA VAL A 479 -17.81 -1.04 0.94
C VAL A 479 -16.81 -0.47 1.94
N SER A 480 -16.59 -1.20 3.03
CA SER A 480 -15.58 -0.82 4.03
C SER A 480 -14.92 -1.98 4.75
N ASN A 481 -13.67 -1.75 5.17
CA ASN A 481 -12.85 -2.65 5.98
C ASN A 481 -12.92 -2.32 7.50
N GLU A 482 -13.99 -1.66 7.96
CA GLU A 482 -14.19 -1.34 9.39
C GLU A 482 -14.00 -2.55 10.34
N HIS A 483 -14.16 -3.78 9.85
CA HIS A 483 -13.97 -5.03 10.59
C HIS A 483 -12.98 -5.99 9.90
N ASP A 484 -11.80 -5.49 9.54
CA ASP A 484 -10.65 -6.24 8.99
C ASP A 484 -10.77 -6.78 7.56
N SER A 485 -11.98 -7.05 7.06
CA SER A 485 -12.24 -7.45 5.66
C SER A 485 -13.22 -6.49 4.98
N PRO A 486 -13.14 -6.33 3.64
CA PRO A 486 -14.14 -5.58 2.88
C PRO A 486 -15.54 -6.21 3.01
N GLU A 487 -16.47 -5.46 3.58
CA GLU A 487 -17.88 -5.84 3.73
C GLU A 487 -18.80 -4.75 3.18
N VAL A 488 -20.08 -5.08 2.98
CA VAL A 488 -21.11 -4.12 2.59
C VAL A 488 -21.71 -3.47 3.84
N TRP A 489 -21.78 -2.15 3.83
CA TRP A 489 -22.29 -1.32 4.91
C TRP A 489 -23.38 -0.38 4.40
N ILE A 490 -24.27 0.01 5.29
CA ILE A 490 -25.29 1.03 5.04
C ILE A 490 -25.32 2.04 6.18
N ARG A 491 -25.47 3.32 5.86
CA ARG A 491 -25.57 4.41 6.85
C ARG A 491 -26.57 5.48 6.40
N SER A 492 -27.18 6.16 7.36
CA SER A 492 -27.89 7.42 7.14
C SER A 492 -26.90 8.54 6.80
N THR A 493 -27.29 9.45 5.91
CA THR A 493 -26.54 10.68 5.58
C THR A 493 -27.16 11.92 6.22
N THR A 494 -28.34 11.79 6.80
CA THR A 494 -29.12 12.89 7.40
C THR A 494 -29.05 12.94 8.92
N ASP A 495 -28.56 11.87 9.55
CA ASP A 495 -28.44 11.76 11.00
C ASP A 495 -27.16 11.00 11.39
N ASP A 496 -26.84 11.03 12.69
CA ASP A 496 -25.67 10.38 13.27
C ASP A 496 -25.91 8.92 13.67
N SER A 497 -26.91 8.25 13.07
CA SER A 497 -27.11 6.82 13.33
C SER A 497 -25.84 6.03 12.99
N PRO A 498 -25.46 5.05 13.82
CA PRO A 498 -24.28 4.25 13.57
C PRO A 498 -24.42 3.47 12.26
N PRO A 499 -23.31 3.25 11.52
CA PRO A 499 -23.34 2.44 10.32
C PRO A 499 -23.72 1.00 10.65
N LYS A 500 -24.51 0.38 9.77
CA LYS A 500 -24.94 -1.01 9.88
C LYS A 500 -24.20 -1.87 8.87
N ARG A 501 -23.51 -2.89 9.37
CA ARG A 501 -22.91 -3.95 8.54
C ARG A 501 -24.01 -4.86 8.00
N LEU A 502 -24.00 -5.13 6.69
CA LEU A 502 -24.96 -6.02 6.04
C LEU A 502 -24.40 -7.43 5.78
N THR A 503 -23.08 -7.59 5.74
CA THR A 503 -22.42 -8.84 5.33
C THR A 503 -21.26 -9.23 6.24
N ASP A 504 -20.85 -10.49 6.19
CA ASP A 504 -19.66 -11.04 6.87
C ASP A 504 -19.03 -12.12 5.97
N PHE A 505 -18.63 -11.71 4.76
CA PHE A 505 -18.05 -12.63 3.78
C PHE A 505 -16.61 -13.01 4.10
N ARG A 506 -15.88 -12.13 4.80
CA ARG A 506 -14.42 -12.23 4.99
C ARG A 506 -13.69 -12.42 3.66
N CYS A 507 -14.21 -11.74 2.64
CA CYS A 507 -13.72 -11.87 1.28
C CYS A 507 -12.46 -11.02 1.05
N GLN A 508 -11.78 -11.28 -0.06
CA GLN A 508 -10.57 -10.54 -0.44
C GLN A 508 -10.89 -9.10 -0.84
N SER A 509 -11.94 -8.94 -1.64
CA SER A 509 -12.34 -7.67 -2.21
C SER A 509 -13.77 -7.75 -2.73
N ILE A 510 -14.47 -6.62 -2.63
CA ILE A 510 -15.73 -6.37 -3.31
C ILE A 510 -15.43 -5.35 -4.41
N ARG A 511 -15.46 -5.78 -5.68
CA ARG A 511 -14.95 -4.97 -6.80
C ARG A 511 -15.96 -3.99 -7.37
N HIS A 512 -17.23 -4.39 -7.45
CA HIS A 512 -18.29 -3.60 -8.06
C HIS A 512 -19.57 -3.75 -7.25
N LEU A 513 -20.44 -2.74 -7.35
CA LEU A 513 -21.80 -2.80 -6.82
C LEU A 513 -22.81 -2.16 -7.78
N ALA A 514 -24.04 -2.66 -7.72
CA ALA A 514 -25.20 -2.08 -8.36
C ALA A 514 -26.44 -2.24 -7.47
N ILE A 515 -27.24 -1.20 -7.35
CA ILE A 515 -28.48 -1.22 -6.58
C ILE A 515 -29.64 -1.61 -7.50
N SER A 516 -30.59 -2.40 -6.98
CA SER A 516 -31.82 -2.70 -7.71
C SER A 516 -32.71 -1.46 -7.86
N PRO A 517 -33.53 -1.35 -8.92
CA PRO A 517 -34.37 -0.16 -9.14
C PRO A 517 -35.35 0.16 -8.00
N ASP A 518 -35.71 -0.85 -7.21
CA ASP A 518 -36.60 -0.73 -6.05
C ASP A 518 -35.86 -0.52 -4.72
N GLU A 519 -34.53 -0.35 -4.76
CA GLU A 519 -33.65 -0.15 -3.60
C GLU A 519 -33.80 -1.20 -2.48
N ARG A 520 -34.22 -2.43 -2.83
CA ARG A 520 -34.28 -3.54 -1.86
C ARG A 520 -33.03 -4.40 -1.85
N TRP A 521 -32.29 -4.42 -2.95
CA TRP A 521 -31.13 -5.29 -3.14
C TRP A 521 -29.93 -4.52 -3.64
N VAL A 522 -28.74 -4.98 -3.24
CA VAL A 522 -27.47 -4.60 -3.87
C VAL A 522 -26.81 -5.85 -4.42
N VAL A 523 -26.47 -5.84 -5.70
CA VAL A 523 -25.61 -6.85 -6.32
C VAL A 523 -24.17 -6.40 -6.15
N ILE A 524 -23.33 -7.33 -5.72
CA ILE A 524 -21.91 -7.11 -5.54
C ILE A 524 -21.12 -8.20 -6.25
N ASP A 525 -19.93 -7.80 -6.69
CA ASP A 525 -18.92 -8.68 -7.27
C ASP A 525 -17.88 -9.02 -6.19
N VAL A 526 -18.02 -10.21 -5.62
CA VAL A 526 -17.14 -10.74 -4.58
C VAL A 526 -16.03 -11.54 -5.26
N GLN A 527 -14.79 -11.11 -5.05
CA GLN A 527 -13.63 -11.79 -5.59
C GLN A 527 -13.23 -12.97 -4.70
N GLY A 528 -13.36 -14.19 -5.25
CA GLY A 528 -12.90 -15.45 -4.64
C GLY A 528 -11.56 -15.92 -5.20
N THR A 529 -11.08 -17.09 -4.76
CA THR A 529 -9.82 -17.71 -5.23
C THR A 529 -9.88 -18.26 -6.66
N VAL A 530 -11.07 -18.57 -7.17
CA VAL A 530 -11.28 -19.12 -8.52
C VAL A 530 -12.52 -18.50 -9.18
N GLY A 531 -12.34 -17.39 -9.90
CA GLY A 531 -13.40 -16.76 -10.71
C GLY A 531 -14.18 -15.65 -10.00
N SER A 532 -15.28 -15.23 -10.63
CA SER A 532 -16.12 -14.12 -10.14
C SER A 532 -17.41 -14.63 -9.54
N CYS A 533 -17.79 -14.11 -8.36
CA CYS A 533 -19.03 -14.46 -7.69
C CYS A 533 -19.91 -13.21 -7.58
N PHE A 534 -21.02 -13.19 -8.30
CA PHE A 534 -22.05 -12.18 -8.10
C PHE A 534 -23.05 -12.67 -7.06
N VAL A 535 -23.16 -11.91 -5.97
CA VAL A 535 -24.18 -12.14 -4.95
C VAL A 535 -25.05 -10.91 -4.82
N ARG A 536 -26.32 -11.10 -4.48
CA ARG A 536 -27.20 -10.00 -4.06
C ARG A 536 -27.42 -10.04 -2.57
N VAL A 537 -27.45 -8.86 -1.96
CA VAL A 537 -27.65 -8.67 -0.52
C VAL A 537 -28.89 -7.83 -0.31
N HIS A 538 -29.82 -8.30 0.52
CA HIS A 538 -31.03 -7.56 0.85
C HIS A 538 -30.70 -6.43 1.84
N LEU A 539 -31.02 -5.20 1.49
CA LEU A 539 -30.56 -4.00 2.22
C LEU A 539 -31.14 -3.86 3.63
N THR A 540 -32.29 -4.50 3.91
CA THR A 540 -32.90 -4.49 5.27
C THR A 540 -32.47 -5.69 6.14
N SER A 541 -32.74 -6.92 5.68
CA SER A 541 -32.46 -8.16 6.43
C SER A 541 -31.00 -8.60 6.40
N GLY A 542 -30.18 -8.15 5.44
CA GLY A 542 -28.84 -8.68 5.19
C GLY A 542 -28.84 -10.07 4.53
N ALA A 543 -30.01 -10.57 4.09
CA ALA A 543 -30.09 -11.87 3.42
C ALA A 543 -29.25 -11.88 2.13
N VAL A 544 -28.44 -12.92 1.96
CA VAL A 544 -27.54 -13.08 0.82
C VAL A 544 -28.04 -14.18 -0.11
N ASP A 545 -27.95 -13.94 -1.41
CA ASP A 545 -28.32 -14.89 -2.45
C ASP A 545 -27.33 -14.86 -3.62
N THR A 546 -26.78 -16.01 -4.00
CA THR A 546 -25.74 -16.13 -5.04
C THR A 546 -26.37 -16.12 -6.43
N LEU A 547 -26.15 -15.06 -7.20
CA LEU A 547 -26.73 -14.92 -8.54
C LEU A 547 -25.95 -15.67 -9.62
N LEU A 548 -24.62 -15.59 -9.57
CA LEU A 548 -23.73 -16.20 -10.54
C LEU A 548 -22.42 -16.58 -9.85
N ALA A 549 -21.99 -17.83 -10.01
CA ALA A 549 -20.70 -18.30 -9.54
C ALA A 549 -20.10 -19.20 -10.62
N ASP A 550 -19.18 -18.65 -11.40
CA ASP A 550 -18.50 -19.36 -12.47
C ASP A 550 -17.00 -19.05 -12.49
N ARG A 551 -16.27 -19.74 -13.36
CA ARG A 551 -14.82 -19.54 -13.52
C ARG A 551 -14.48 -18.37 -14.44
N GLN A 552 -15.48 -17.67 -14.99
CA GLN A 552 -15.25 -16.53 -15.87
C GLN A 552 -14.92 -15.28 -15.05
N LEU A 553 -14.26 -14.33 -15.71
CA LEU A 553 -14.07 -12.99 -15.14
C LEU A 553 -15.25 -12.13 -15.52
N ASN A 554 -16.10 -11.86 -14.53
CA ASN A 554 -17.29 -11.04 -14.63
C ASN A 554 -17.04 -9.73 -13.90
N ALA A 555 -17.56 -8.61 -14.41
CA ALA A 555 -17.37 -7.28 -13.84
C ALA A 555 -18.53 -6.34 -14.19
N PHE A 556 -18.62 -5.21 -13.48
CA PHE A 556 -19.56 -4.11 -13.74
C PHE A 556 -21.02 -4.55 -13.98
N PRO A 557 -21.66 -5.27 -13.03
CA PRO A 557 -23.08 -5.53 -13.12
C PRO A 557 -23.86 -4.21 -13.12
N THR A 558 -24.90 -4.11 -13.94
CA THR A 558 -25.88 -3.03 -13.95
C THR A 558 -27.28 -3.59 -14.09
N TYR A 559 -28.22 -3.08 -13.30
CA TYR A 559 -29.61 -3.47 -13.39
C TYR A 559 -30.27 -2.84 -14.62
N HIS A 560 -31.11 -3.61 -15.30
CA HIS A 560 -32.13 -3.03 -16.16
C HIS A 560 -33.20 -2.33 -15.28
N PRO A 561 -33.75 -1.17 -15.68
CA PRO A 561 -34.74 -0.44 -14.89
C PRO A 561 -36.01 -1.24 -14.51
N SER A 562 -36.38 -2.26 -15.29
CA SER A 562 -37.49 -3.17 -14.92
C SER A 562 -37.20 -4.09 -13.74
N GLY A 563 -35.94 -4.23 -13.33
CA GLY A 563 -35.51 -5.14 -12.25
C GLY A 563 -35.52 -6.63 -12.61
N GLN A 564 -35.87 -7.00 -13.85
CA GLN A 564 -35.99 -8.41 -14.26
C GLN A 564 -34.66 -9.10 -14.58
N TYR A 565 -33.65 -8.33 -14.98
CA TYR A 565 -32.34 -8.85 -15.37
C TYR A 565 -31.25 -7.82 -15.12
N LEU A 566 -30.00 -8.28 -15.21
CA LEU A 566 -28.82 -7.44 -15.17
C LEU A 566 -27.93 -7.68 -16.39
N VAL A 567 -27.21 -6.65 -16.80
CA VAL A 567 -26.14 -6.73 -17.80
C VAL A 567 -24.81 -6.57 -17.10
N TYR A 568 -23.81 -7.31 -17.53
CA TYR A 568 -22.48 -7.30 -16.95
C TYR A 568 -21.46 -7.66 -18.02
N SER A 569 -20.18 -7.41 -17.74
CA SER A 569 -19.10 -7.66 -18.68
C SER A 569 -18.38 -8.94 -18.33
N THR A 570 -18.13 -9.79 -19.32
CA THR A 570 -17.45 -11.08 -19.19
C THR A 570 -16.20 -11.09 -20.07
N LEU A 571 -15.06 -11.53 -19.54
CA LEU A 571 -13.87 -11.76 -20.35
C LEU A 571 -13.98 -13.09 -21.11
N ARG A 572 -14.08 -13.05 -22.44
CA ARG A 572 -14.09 -14.22 -23.32
C ARG A 572 -12.98 -14.11 -24.35
N GLN A 573 -12.11 -15.11 -24.44
CA GLN A 573 -11.00 -15.16 -25.42
C GLN A 573 -10.14 -13.88 -25.44
N GLY A 574 -9.92 -13.26 -24.28
CA GLY A 574 -9.12 -12.04 -24.14
C GLY A 574 -9.87 -10.73 -24.46
N ARG A 575 -11.16 -10.78 -24.81
CA ARG A 575 -12.02 -9.62 -25.07
C ARG A 575 -13.13 -9.50 -24.05
N TRP A 576 -13.50 -8.26 -23.73
CA TRP A 576 -14.61 -7.99 -22.81
C TRP A 576 -15.91 -7.89 -23.60
N GLU A 577 -16.86 -8.75 -23.28
CA GLU A 577 -18.17 -8.82 -23.93
C GLU A 577 -19.29 -8.66 -22.92
N LEU A 578 -20.36 -7.98 -23.33
CA LEU A 578 -21.56 -7.80 -22.52
C LEU A 578 -22.38 -9.09 -22.53
N SER A 579 -22.80 -9.51 -21.34
CA SER A 579 -23.67 -10.66 -21.10
C SER A 579 -24.87 -10.23 -20.25
N ARG A 580 -26.01 -10.91 -20.43
CA ARG A 580 -27.25 -10.69 -19.69
C ARG A 580 -27.52 -11.85 -18.76
N LEU A 581 -27.93 -11.56 -17.53
CA LEU A 581 -28.35 -12.54 -16.52
C LEU A 581 -29.81 -12.28 -16.11
N TRP A 582 -30.70 -13.23 -16.36
CA TRP A 582 -32.10 -13.16 -15.95
C TRP A 582 -32.29 -13.49 -14.48
N LEU A 583 -33.04 -12.71 -13.72
CA LEU A 583 -33.20 -12.91 -12.27
C LEU A 583 -34.36 -13.86 -11.91
N ASP A 584 -35.30 -14.06 -12.83
CA ASP A 584 -36.51 -14.89 -12.70
C ASP A 584 -36.39 -16.28 -13.35
N LYS A 585 -35.73 -16.37 -14.52
CA LYS A 585 -35.59 -17.59 -15.32
C LYS A 585 -34.39 -18.44 -14.91
N LYS A 586 -34.42 -19.02 -13.71
CA LYS A 586 -33.35 -19.92 -13.20
C LYS A 586 -31.92 -19.34 -13.24
N ARG A 587 -31.74 -18.03 -13.37
CA ARG A 587 -30.42 -17.37 -13.44
C ARG A 587 -29.61 -17.77 -14.67
N GLU A 588 -30.28 -17.89 -15.81
CA GLU A 588 -29.62 -18.11 -17.10
C GLU A 588 -28.84 -16.88 -17.55
N SER A 589 -27.58 -17.11 -17.94
CA SER A 589 -26.68 -16.11 -18.52
C SER A 589 -26.48 -16.36 -20.01
N GLU A 590 -26.56 -15.29 -20.81
CA GLU A 590 -26.35 -15.34 -22.26
C GLU A 590 -25.52 -14.14 -22.77
N PRO A 591 -24.63 -14.34 -23.76
CA PRO A 591 -23.87 -13.25 -24.39
C PRO A 591 -24.76 -12.38 -25.28
N LEU A 592 -24.55 -11.07 -25.27
CA LEU A 592 -25.27 -10.12 -26.12
C LEU A 592 -24.60 -9.92 -27.50
N GLY A 593 -23.37 -10.41 -27.68
CA GLY A 593 -22.59 -10.21 -28.91
C GLY A 593 -22.09 -8.76 -29.08
N VAL A 594 -21.94 -8.03 -27.97
CA VAL A 594 -21.45 -6.65 -27.93
C VAL A 594 -20.14 -6.63 -27.15
N GLU A 595 -19.06 -6.17 -27.77
CA GLU A 595 -17.80 -5.90 -27.07
C GLU A 595 -17.98 -4.64 -26.20
N GLY A 596 -17.79 -4.77 -24.89
CA GLY A 596 -18.06 -3.71 -23.92
C GLY A 596 -17.58 -4.06 -22.51
N PHE A 597 -17.40 -3.04 -21.67
CA PHE A 597 -16.73 -3.15 -20.38
C PHE A 597 -17.47 -2.49 -19.21
N VAL A 598 -17.62 -1.16 -19.19
CA VAL A 598 -18.48 -0.50 -18.19
C VAL A 598 -19.78 -0.14 -18.89
N SER A 599 -20.94 -0.43 -18.28
CA SER A 599 -22.24 -0.17 -18.90
C SER A 599 -23.28 0.38 -17.92
N GLN A 600 -24.22 1.17 -18.44
CA GLN A 600 -25.37 1.72 -17.71
C GLN A 600 -26.57 1.87 -18.65
N PHE A 601 -27.77 1.60 -18.14
CA PHE A 601 -29.02 1.79 -18.88
C PHE A 601 -29.51 3.24 -18.79
N SER A 602 -30.21 3.68 -19.84
CA SER A 602 -31.09 4.85 -19.74
C SER A 602 -32.21 4.58 -18.74
N SER A 603 -32.78 5.65 -18.16
CA SER A 603 -33.84 5.53 -17.13
C SER A 603 -35.10 4.81 -17.61
N ASP A 604 -35.40 4.89 -18.91
CA ASP A 604 -36.51 4.19 -19.56
C ASP A 604 -36.17 2.73 -19.97
N GLY A 605 -34.90 2.33 -19.86
CA GLY A 605 -34.41 1.00 -20.22
C GLY A 605 -34.34 0.74 -21.73
N THR A 606 -34.51 1.76 -22.58
CA THR A 606 -34.51 1.57 -24.05
C THR A 606 -33.10 1.58 -24.64
N GLU A 607 -32.15 2.26 -24.00
CA GLU A 607 -30.76 2.38 -24.42
C GLU A 607 -29.80 1.78 -23.38
N LEU A 608 -28.74 1.13 -23.86
CA LEU A 608 -27.59 0.74 -23.05
C LEU A 608 -26.35 1.50 -23.54
N LEU A 609 -25.73 2.26 -22.64
CA LEU A 609 -24.46 2.93 -22.91
C LEU A 609 -23.32 2.11 -22.33
N PHE A 610 -22.18 2.11 -23.02
CA PHE A 610 -21.02 1.36 -22.60
C PHE A 610 -19.69 1.91 -23.14
N THR A 611 -18.61 1.62 -22.42
CA THR A 611 -17.22 1.80 -22.87
C THR A 611 -16.62 0.46 -23.27
N GLY A 612 -15.56 0.46 -24.08
CA GLY A 612 -14.79 -0.75 -24.40
C GLY A 612 -13.45 -0.72 -23.67
N LYS A 613 -12.94 -1.88 -23.23
CA LYS A 613 -11.68 -1.91 -22.49
C LYS A 613 -10.50 -1.51 -23.37
N GLY A 614 -9.79 -0.43 -23.03
CA GLY A 614 -8.69 0.08 -23.86
C GLY A 614 -9.14 0.73 -25.18
N ARG A 615 -10.45 0.86 -25.41
CA ARG A 615 -11.02 1.50 -26.60
C ARG A 615 -11.52 2.90 -26.24
N SER A 616 -11.16 3.89 -27.05
CA SER A 616 -11.65 5.25 -26.86
C SER A 616 -13.15 5.36 -27.12
N GLY A 617 -13.80 6.23 -26.35
CA GLY A 617 -15.17 6.66 -26.57
C GLY A 617 -16.22 5.97 -25.71
N LEU A 618 -17.32 6.69 -25.52
CA LEU A 618 -18.58 6.16 -24.99
C LEU A 618 -19.53 5.84 -26.14
N TRP A 619 -20.09 4.65 -26.11
CA TRP A 619 -20.94 4.08 -27.16
C TRP A 619 -22.32 3.78 -26.60
N LYS A 620 -23.31 3.69 -27.48
CA LYS A 620 -24.67 3.28 -27.11
C LYS A 620 -25.25 2.29 -28.10
N VAL A 621 -26.19 1.50 -27.61
CA VAL A 621 -26.96 0.52 -28.40
C VAL A 621 -28.40 0.49 -27.91
N GLN A 622 -29.34 0.29 -28.82
CA GLN A 622 -30.76 0.11 -28.49
C GLN A 622 -30.97 -1.31 -27.93
N VAL A 623 -31.72 -1.42 -26.84
CA VAL A 623 -32.00 -2.71 -26.20
C VAL A 623 -32.82 -3.57 -27.16
N GLY A 624 -32.29 -4.77 -27.47
CA GLY A 624 -32.86 -5.67 -28.49
C GLY A 624 -32.28 -5.51 -29.89
N GLN A 625 -31.51 -4.44 -30.16
CA GLN A 625 -30.81 -4.21 -31.44
C GLN A 625 -29.29 -4.12 -31.24
N TRP A 626 -28.71 -5.18 -30.68
CA TRP A 626 -27.32 -5.23 -30.20
C TRP A 626 -26.22 -4.99 -31.26
N LYS A 627 -26.58 -5.02 -32.56
CA LYS A 627 -25.64 -4.74 -33.66
C LYS A 627 -25.55 -3.26 -34.05
N ALA A 628 -26.52 -2.43 -33.65
CA ALA A 628 -26.61 -1.02 -34.05
C ALA A 628 -25.93 -0.11 -33.02
N ILE A 629 -24.59 -0.10 -33.02
CA ILE A 629 -23.79 0.67 -32.08
C ILE A 629 -23.54 2.09 -32.62
N THR A 630 -23.76 3.11 -31.80
CA THR A 630 -23.52 4.52 -32.15
C THR A 630 -22.62 5.19 -31.11
N ALA A 631 -21.73 6.08 -31.56
CA ALA A 631 -20.87 6.85 -30.65
C ALA A 631 -21.66 7.99 -30.00
N VAL A 632 -21.44 8.22 -28.70
CA VAL A 632 -22.06 9.31 -27.93
C VAL A 632 -21.03 10.35 -27.51
N CYS A 633 -19.90 9.91 -26.94
CA CYS A 633 -18.77 10.76 -26.58
C CYS A 633 -17.49 10.12 -27.11
N PRO A 634 -17.15 10.30 -28.41
CA PRO A 634 -16.00 9.64 -29.02
C PRO A 634 -14.65 10.10 -28.45
N ASP A 635 -14.61 11.24 -27.74
CA ASP A 635 -13.43 11.83 -27.12
C ASP A 635 -13.15 11.32 -25.69
N LEU A 636 -13.92 10.33 -25.18
CA LEU A 636 -13.64 9.72 -23.89
C LEU A 636 -12.34 8.90 -23.96
N SER A 637 -11.38 9.20 -23.08
CA SER A 637 -10.09 8.52 -23.02
C SER A 637 -10.25 7.05 -22.60
N PRO A 638 -9.52 6.10 -23.20
CA PRO A 638 -9.49 4.71 -22.74
C PRO A 638 -9.16 4.56 -21.25
N LEU A 639 -8.37 5.50 -20.71
CA LEU A 639 -7.97 5.50 -19.31
C LEU A 639 -9.08 5.99 -18.36
N ASP A 640 -10.21 6.53 -18.88
CA ASP A 640 -11.37 7.04 -18.14
C ASP A 640 -12.61 6.15 -18.32
N GLU A 641 -12.43 4.89 -18.75
CA GLU A 641 -13.50 3.96 -19.13
C GLU A 641 -14.55 3.67 -18.03
N SER A 642 -14.19 3.85 -16.75
CA SER A 642 -15.08 3.72 -15.57
C SER A 642 -15.50 5.05 -14.93
N GLY A 643 -15.03 6.18 -15.44
CA GLY A 643 -15.18 7.50 -14.83
C GLY A 643 -16.41 8.27 -15.31
N TRP A 644 -17.57 7.63 -15.48
CA TRP A 644 -18.79 8.29 -16.00
C TRP A 644 -20.07 7.72 -15.40
N VAL A 645 -21.15 8.52 -15.46
CA VAL A 645 -22.50 8.15 -15.01
C VAL A 645 -23.57 8.85 -15.86
N LEU A 646 -24.65 8.14 -16.16
CA LEU A 646 -25.83 8.67 -16.84
C LEU A 646 -26.73 9.46 -15.90
N THR A 647 -27.36 10.50 -16.46
CA THR A 647 -28.35 11.33 -15.77
C THR A 647 -29.49 11.65 -16.74
N SER A 648 -30.64 12.10 -16.23
CA SER A 648 -31.77 12.61 -17.02
C SER A 648 -31.42 13.80 -17.92
N THR A 649 -30.36 14.54 -17.59
CA THR A 649 -29.94 15.75 -18.31
C THR A 649 -28.71 15.57 -19.21
N GLY A 650 -28.03 14.42 -19.13
CA GLY A 650 -26.77 14.17 -19.84
C GLY A 650 -25.86 13.14 -19.16
N ILE A 651 -24.57 13.19 -19.48
CA ILE A 651 -23.54 12.29 -18.96
C ILE A 651 -22.56 13.11 -18.12
N VAL A 652 -22.42 12.74 -16.85
CA VAL A 652 -21.35 13.30 -16.01
C VAL A 652 -20.14 12.39 -16.13
N ARG A 653 -18.97 12.93 -16.46
CA ARG A 653 -17.74 12.14 -16.61
C ARG A 653 -16.49 12.88 -16.21
N VAL A 654 -15.45 12.10 -15.96
CA VAL A 654 -14.08 12.56 -15.77
C VAL A 654 -13.48 12.93 -17.12
N ARG A 655 -12.69 14.01 -17.12
CA ARG A 655 -11.90 14.44 -18.26
C ARG A 655 -10.50 14.79 -17.78
N ARG A 656 -9.49 14.04 -18.24
CA ARG A 656 -8.09 14.41 -18.03
C ARG A 656 -7.71 15.65 -18.83
N THR A 657 -6.88 16.48 -18.23
CA THR A 657 -6.31 17.70 -18.79
C THR A 657 -4.81 17.75 -18.47
N THR A 658 -4.07 18.65 -19.12
CA THR A 658 -2.66 18.88 -18.79
C THR A 658 -2.43 19.42 -17.38
N ARG A 659 -3.49 19.91 -16.71
CA ARG A 659 -3.44 20.49 -15.36
C ARG A 659 -4.02 19.56 -14.27
N GLY A 660 -4.38 18.33 -14.62
CA GLY A 660 -5.05 17.38 -13.70
C GLY A 660 -6.32 16.82 -14.31
N ALA A 661 -7.36 16.61 -13.51
CA ALA A 661 -8.64 16.10 -13.99
C ALA A 661 -9.79 17.09 -13.73
N GLN A 662 -10.79 17.06 -14.61
CA GLN A 662 -12.03 17.81 -14.49
C GLN A 662 -13.21 16.85 -14.39
N LEU A 663 -14.28 17.29 -13.73
CA LEU A 663 -15.60 16.66 -13.88
C LEU A 663 -16.43 17.52 -14.82
N VAL A 664 -16.99 16.91 -15.86
CA VAL A 664 -17.78 17.60 -16.88
C VAL A 664 -19.15 16.97 -17.04
N LEU A 665 -20.14 17.78 -17.38
CA LEU A 665 -21.45 17.36 -17.84
C LEU A 665 -21.52 17.55 -19.35
N ASP A 666 -21.64 16.45 -20.09
CA ASP A 666 -21.92 16.44 -21.51
C ASP A 666 -23.43 16.27 -21.73
N SER A 667 -24.04 17.13 -22.55
CA SER A 667 -25.43 17.02 -22.97
C SER A 667 -25.46 16.68 -24.47
N PRO A 668 -25.43 15.39 -24.85
CA PRO A 668 -25.29 14.98 -26.26
C PRO A 668 -26.38 15.55 -27.16
N LYS A 669 -27.63 15.60 -26.67
CA LYS A 669 -28.78 16.16 -27.41
C LYS A 669 -28.62 17.66 -27.72
N ALA A 670 -27.98 18.41 -26.82
CA ALA A 670 -27.77 19.85 -26.96
C ALA A 670 -26.38 20.19 -27.55
N ASN A 671 -25.55 19.18 -27.82
CA ASN A 671 -24.13 19.31 -28.18
C ASN A 671 -23.38 20.34 -27.30
N ARG A 672 -23.66 20.33 -26.00
CA ARG A 672 -23.11 21.28 -25.03
C ARG A 672 -22.33 20.55 -23.95
N ARG A 673 -21.21 21.13 -23.56
CA ARG A 673 -20.38 20.68 -22.43
C ARG A 673 -20.30 21.77 -21.37
N ARG A 674 -20.44 21.39 -20.10
CA ARG A 674 -20.25 22.27 -18.95
C ARG A 674 -19.23 21.65 -18.00
N VAL A 675 -18.25 22.44 -17.55
CA VAL A 675 -17.35 22.00 -16.48
C VAL A 675 -18.07 22.13 -15.15
N LEU A 676 -18.09 21.06 -14.37
CA LEU A 676 -18.69 20.98 -13.04
C LEU A 676 -17.63 21.17 -11.95
N LEU A 677 -16.42 20.66 -12.19
CA LEU A 677 -15.23 20.80 -11.34
C LEU A 677 -14.01 21.03 -12.22
N ASP A 678 -13.31 22.14 -12.00
CA ASP A 678 -12.14 22.53 -12.79
C ASP A 678 -10.84 21.86 -12.34
N SER A 679 -10.79 21.33 -11.11
CA SER A 679 -9.66 20.58 -10.60
C SER A 679 -10.12 19.48 -9.66
N LEU A 680 -9.76 18.25 -10.02
CA LEU A 680 -9.80 17.08 -9.16
C LEU A 680 -8.36 16.69 -8.86
N THR A 681 -8.02 16.65 -7.57
CA THR A 681 -6.72 16.16 -7.10
C THR A 681 -6.57 14.66 -7.36
N TYR A 682 -7.68 13.91 -7.45
CA TYR A 682 -7.70 12.47 -7.69
C TYR A 682 -8.77 12.06 -8.70
N LEU A 683 -8.45 11.04 -9.49
CA LEU A 683 -9.35 10.45 -10.49
C LEU A 683 -10.27 9.41 -9.84
N PRO A 684 -11.60 9.51 -9.98
CA PRO A 684 -12.52 8.50 -9.45
C PRO A 684 -12.47 7.24 -10.33
N ASN A 685 -11.53 6.35 -10.04
CA ASN A 685 -11.36 5.08 -10.76
C ASN A 685 -12.32 3.97 -10.27
N ASP A 686 -12.95 4.16 -9.09
CA ASP A 686 -13.81 3.18 -8.40
C ASP A 686 -15.32 3.51 -8.47
N GLY A 687 -15.70 4.20 -9.56
CA GLY A 687 -17.09 4.51 -9.90
C GLY A 687 -17.56 5.86 -9.37
N LEU A 688 -18.24 6.57 -10.26
CA LEU A 688 -18.95 7.82 -10.00
C LEU A 688 -20.42 7.52 -9.76
N CYS A 689 -20.98 8.04 -8.68
CA CYS A 689 -22.41 8.00 -8.40
C CYS A 689 -22.97 9.42 -8.45
N TYR A 690 -24.17 9.57 -8.96
CA TYR A 690 -24.86 10.85 -9.04
C TYR A 690 -26.27 10.68 -8.51
N ASP A 691 -26.70 11.61 -7.66
CA ASP A 691 -28.09 11.75 -7.23
C ASP A 691 -28.70 12.97 -7.91
N GLU A 692 -29.74 12.72 -8.71
CA GLU A 692 -30.47 13.76 -9.44
C GLU A 692 -31.28 14.66 -8.53
N THR A 693 -31.82 14.12 -7.44
CA THR A 693 -32.72 14.87 -6.55
C THR A 693 -31.96 15.90 -5.73
N SER A 694 -30.81 15.51 -5.18
CA SER A 694 -29.93 16.44 -4.43
C SER A 694 -28.92 17.18 -5.30
N HIS A 695 -28.81 16.84 -6.60
CA HIS A 695 -27.78 17.34 -7.51
C HIS A 695 -26.36 17.15 -6.97
N GLN A 696 -26.06 15.98 -6.42
CA GLN A 696 -24.76 15.67 -5.82
C GLN A 696 -24.07 14.52 -6.54
N VAL A 697 -22.74 14.60 -6.65
CA VAL A 697 -21.91 13.46 -7.04
C VAL A 697 -21.21 12.87 -5.83
N LEU A 698 -21.07 11.55 -5.82
CA LEU A 698 -20.37 10.77 -4.82
C LEU A 698 -19.31 9.92 -5.49
N PHE A 699 -18.08 9.99 -5.00
CA PHE A 699 -16.99 9.16 -5.48
C PHE A 699 -15.98 8.86 -4.38
N THR A 700 -15.14 7.85 -4.62
CA THR A 700 -14.08 7.45 -3.69
C THR A 700 -12.87 8.35 -3.88
N VAL A 701 -12.33 8.88 -2.79
CA VAL A 701 -11.09 9.66 -2.76
C VAL A 701 -10.09 9.04 -1.80
N PRO A 702 -8.80 8.96 -2.16
CA PRO A 702 -7.77 8.66 -1.18
C PRO A 702 -7.62 9.87 -0.23
N LEU A 703 -7.42 9.60 1.05
CA LEU A 703 -7.02 10.58 2.04
C LEU A 703 -5.50 10.46 2.18
N ASN A 704 -4.74 11.38 1.57
CA ASN A 704 -3.27 11.45 1.60
C ASN A 704 -2.59 10.07 1.47
N PRO A 705 -2.44 9.50 0.25
CA PRO A 705 -1.73 8.24 0.09
C PRO A 705 -0.30 8.40 0.62
N GLN A 706 0.02 7.61 1.65
CA GLN A 706 1.35 7.58 2.25
C GLN A 706 1.91 6.17 2.14
N SER A 707 3.13 6.07 1.62
CA SER A 707 3.96 4.87 1.82
C SER A 707 5.26 5.28 2.47
N ASP A 708 5.58 4.59 3.57
CA ASP A 708 6.90 4.67 4.18
C ASP A 708 7.73 3.44 3.76
N LEU A 709 9.06 3.60 3.76
CA LEU A 709 9.96 2.45 3.77
C LEU A 709 10.21 2.02 5.20
N LYS A 710 9.86 0.78 5.53
CA LYS A 710 10.14 0.15 6.83
C LYS A 710 11.18 -0.96 6.65
N ALA A 711 11.81 -1.36 7.74
CA ALA A 711 12.75 -2.46 7.72
C ALA A 711 12.64 -3.35 8.96
N ILE A 712 12.91 -4.63 8.79
CA ILE A 712 13.14 -5.59 9.87
C ILE A 712 14.50 -6.26 9.66
N ARG A 713 15.11 -6.74 10.74
CA ARG A 713 16.32 -7.56 10.67
C ARG A 713 15.93 -9.03 10.46
N LEU A 714 16.57 -9.70 9.49
CA LEU A 714 16.34 -11.12 9.17
C LEU A 714 17.15 -12.07 10.04
#